data_AF-A0A9D4P7Z2-F1
#
_entry.id   AF-A0A9D4P7Z2-F1
#
_cell.length_a   1.000
_cell.length_b   1.000
_cell.length_c   1.000
_cell.angle_alpha   90.00
_cell.angle_beta   90.00
_cell.angle_gamma   90.00
#
_symmetry.space_group_name_H-M   'P 1'
#
loop_
_entity.id
_entity.type
_entity.pdbx_description
1 polymer ?
#
loop_
_entity_poly.entity_id
_entity_poly.type
_entity_poly.pdbx_seq_one_letter_code
_entity_poly.pdbx_strand_id
1 'polypeptide(L)'
;MGLLSIGEPLSWPETKSYAEYIREHGIKQFINLYNLCKTKTSEVLKFGDEIEYMIVKFDHQSKKVRVSNRAIELLKILQEPEENGQDCVSLWRPEFGAYMVEGTPGQPYSMNPTPLEQYLMTANHQQQQQQQQDSDSGSNSTSELIINNDNDDNINNENNNDGDDDDDKNIQDDAFIIDNNNLKTSSSSPFSFVNVIEANMRLRRKQVQDLLDDNEAVLSISPFPTLGTLDFCEPRSFVHPTFGFSRSLFFPDEAIFTGHPRFCTIANNIRERRGRNVDIYLPIFRDQNTSSPFIENFVDALNIDHNNIDDEQKRKYEEIANERQRIVNKEDHIYMDAMGFGMGCCCLQVTFQASNIDEACCLYDQLAPLCPIMMALSAASPIFRGFLSDIDCRWSVIAQSVDDRTEAEITGHCQENGQSYGRIPKSRYDSIDLYISPQHVHYNDINVVYNERYYEQMVNNHIPSSIAKHIAHLFIRDPLVIFKEKMDVDDTKESDHFENIQSTNWQTMRFKPPPLGQLEIGWRVEFRPMELQLTDTENAALVIFIVLLTRLILSFNLNLLIPMSKVEENMKVAQERDAVKNKRFWFRRNISFPQNIREHLRVRRKPQCWSSIKQLSNCFTSTSSGYDRSKKNIENCCVQLTIDEIINGTHVNDGDDDSSGFPGLIPLLNFYLDSVEIDAETRCKLNLYLRLISSRAKGELPTAAQLIRRFVIGHNDYHNDSRVSSRIAYDLLQQLNQLQTDQITLEQLIKNINDNFNKKNQ
;
A
#
# COMPACT_ATOMS: atom_id res chain seq x y z
N MET A 1 -9.72 4.10 3.65
CA MET A 1 -10.65 5.21 3.29
C MET A 1 -10.49 6.51 4.09
N GLY A 2 -10.81 7.65 3.44
CA GLY A 2 -10.76 9.02 4.02
C GLY A 2 -12.14 9.67 4.18
N LEU A 3 -12.21 11.01 4.15
CA LEU A 3 -13.44 11.79 4.41
C LEU A 3 -14.55 11.56 3.36
N LEU A 4 -15.53 10.72 3.71
CA LEU A 4 -16.71 10.32 2.90
C LEU A 4 -18.03 10.82 3.51
N SER A 5 -18.01 11.96 4.20
CA SER A 5 -19.23 12.64 4.64
C SER A 5 -19.98 13.22 3.44
N ILE A 6 -21.25 12.84 3.27
CA ILE A 6 -22.12 13.46 2.26
C ILE A 6 -22.35 14.93 2.65
N GLY A 7 -22.13 15.84 1.70
CA GLY A 7 -22.30 17.29 1.85
C GLY A 7 -22.05 18.03 0.54
N GLU A 8 -22.34 19.33 0.49
CA GLU A 8 -22.12 20.16 -0.69
C GLU A 8 -20.64 20.60 -0.78
N PRO A 9 -19.89 20.19 -1.83
CA PRO A 9 -18.47 20.53 -1.97
C PRO A 9 -18.28 22.00 -2.38
N LEU A 10 -17.25 22.64 -1.83
CA LEU A 10 -16.78 23.94 -2.29
C LEU A 10 -16.10 23.84 -3.67
N SER A 11 -16.30 24.87 -4.50
CA SER A 11 -15.51 25.08 -5.72
C SER A 11 -14.04 25.39 -5.37
N TRP A 12 -13.13 25.30 -6.34
CA TRP A 12 -11.72 25.62 -6.09
C TRP A 12 -11.50 27.07 -5.60
N PRO A 13 -12.12 28.13 -6.15
CA PRO A 13 -11.97 29.50 -5.63
C PRO A 13 -12.39 29.64 -4.16
N GLU A 14 -13.49 29.01 -3.75
CA GLU A 14 -13.96 29.00 -2.36
C GLU A 14 -13.00 28.18 -1.47
N THR A 15 -12.63 26.97 -1.92
CA THR A 15 -11.68 26.08 -1.25
C THR A 15 -10.35 26.81 -0.96
N LYS A 16 -9.83 27.52 -1.96
CA LYS A 16 -8.62 28.33 -1.85
C LYS A 16 -8.76 29.48 -0.85
N SER A 17 -9.94 30.11 -0.74
CA SER A 17 -10.16 31.17 0.26
C SER A 17 -10.16 30.68 1.71
N TYR A 18 -10.52 29.41 1.95
CA TYR A 18 -10.51 28.80 3.28
C TYR A 18 -9.25 27.95 3.57
N ALA A 19 -8.33 27.82 2.61
CA ALA A 19 -7.20 26.89 2.70
C ALA A 19 -6.32 27.07 3.96
N GLU A 20 -6.05 28.32 4.36
CA GLU A 20 -5.28 28.60 5.58
C GLU A 20 -6.07 28.31 6.86
N TYR A 21 -7.37 28.62 6.89
CA TYR A 21 -8.26 28.31 8.02
C TYR A 21 -8.31 26.79 8.28
N ILE A 22 -8.53 25.98 7.23
CA ILE A 22 -8.56 24.52 7.33
C ILE A 22 -7.21 23.96 7.79
N ARG A 23 -6.08 24.53 7.37
CA ARG A 23 -4.77 24.12 7.88
C ARG A 23 -4.57 24.50 9.35
N GLU A 24 -4.86 25.74 9.74
CA GLU A 24 -4.75 26.18 11.14
C GLU A 24 -5.60 25.33 12.08
N HIS A 25 -6.84 25.00 11.68
CA HIS A 25 -7.75 24.15 12.43
C HIS A 25 -7.33 22.68 12.42
N GLY A 26 -6.89 22.14 11.29
CA GLY A 26 -6.33 20.79 11.21
C GLY A 26 -5.11 20.58 12.11
N ILE A 27 -4.27 21.61 12.32
CA ILE A 27 -3.15 21.56 13.28
C ILE A 27 -3.66 21.59 14.74
N LYS A 28 -4.69 22.39 15.07
CA LYS A 28 -5.34 22.35 16.40
C LYS A 28 -5.93 20.97 16.69
N GLN A 29 -6.66 20.41 15.73
CA GLN A 29 -7.26 19.07 15.79
C GLN A 29 -6.19 18.00 16.00
N PHE A 30 -5.06 18.05 15.26
CA PHE A 30 -3.95 17.14 15.49
C PHE A 30 -3.32 17.29 16.88
N ILE A 31 -3.14 18.52 17.38
CA ILE A 31 -2.58 18.78 18.72
C ILE A 31 -3.51 18.23 19.81
N ASN A 32 -4.82 18.42 19.68
CA ASN A 32 -5.82 17.89 20.61
C ASN A 32 -5.85 16.36 20.58
N LEU A 33 -5.92 15.77 19.38
CA LEU A 33 -5.92 14.32 19.16
C LEU A 33 -4.63 13.65 19.67
N TYR A 34 -3.47 14.23 19.39
CA TYR A 34 -2.19 13.76 19.91
C TYR A 34 -2.18 13.78 21.45
N ASN A 35 -2.61 14.88 22.07
CA ASN A 35 -2.63 14.99 23.53
C ASN A 35 -3.63 14.03 24.20
N LEU A 36 -4.76 13.74 23.54
CA LEU A 36 -5.74 12.74 23.98
C LEU A 36 -5.23 11.30 23.87
N CYS A 37 -4.43 11.00 22.84
CA CYS A 37 -4.09 9.61 22.47
C CYS A 37 -2.62 9.22 22.66
N LYS A 38 -1.70 10.12 23.02
CA LYS A 38 -0.26 9.80 23.19
C LYS A 38 0.04 8.70 24.23
N THR A 39 -0.84 8.50 25.21
CA THR A 39 -0.75 7.43 26.22
C THR A 39 -1.55 6.16 25.85
N LYS A 40 -2.20 6.12 24.68
CA LYS A 40 -3.07 5.01 24.27
C LYS A 40 -2.24 3.78 23.89
N THR A 41 -2.41 2.70 24.64
CA THR A 41 -1.78 1.40 24.39
C THR A 41 -2.76 0.37 23.80
N SER A 42 -2.23 -0.73 23.28
CA SER A 42 -2.98 -1.89 22.81
C SER A 42 -2.15 -3.16 22.98
N GLU A 43 -2.72 -4.19 23.62
CA GLU A 43 -2.00 -5.46 23.89
C GLU A 43 -2.08 -6.47 22.73
N VAL A 44 -2.92 -6.20 21.73
CA VAL A 44 -3.18 -7.07 20.58
C VAL A 44 -2.81 -6.33 19.30
N LEU A 45 -1.85 -6.87 18.56
CA LEU A 45 -1.58 -6.41 17.21
C LEU A 45 -2.77 -6.79 16.32
N LYS A 46 -3.39 -5.79 15.71
CA LYS A 46 -4.46 -5.95 14.72
C LYS A 46 -3.95 -5.51 13.35
N PHE A 47 -4.41 -6.13 12.28
CA PHE A 47 -4.11 -5.68 10.92
C PHE A 47 -5.26 -6.00 9.97
N GLY A 48 -5.28 -5.35 8.81
CA GLY A 48 -6.26 -5.60 7.75
C GLY A 48 -5.67 -5.29 6.38
N ASP A 49 -6.08 -6.05 5.38
CA ASP A 49 -5.76 -5.79 3.98
C ASP A 49 -6.87 -4.98 3.31
N GLU A 50 -6.48 -4.09 2.40
CA GLU A 50 -7.39 -3.33 1.53
C GLU A 50 -7.10 -3.76 0.08
N ILE A 51 -8.09 -4.34 -0.60
CA ILE A 51 -8.01 -4.74 -2.02
C ILE A 51 -9.01 -3.91 -2.82
N GLU A 52 -8.51 -3.29 -3.88
CA GLU A 52 -9.30 -2.61 -4.90
C GLU A 52 -9.55 -3.58 -6.07
N TYR A 53 -10.77 -3.62 -6.62
CA TYR A 53 -11.13 -4.49 -7.75
C TYR A 53 -11.67 -3.65 -8.92
N MET A 54 -11.52 -4.15 -10.15
CA MET A 54 -12.20 -3.61 -11.35
C MET A 54 -13.35 -4.51 -11.78
N ILE A 55 -14.51 -3.92 -12.06
CA ILE A 55 -15.59 -4.61 -12.79
C ILE A 55 -15.34 -4.42 -14.30
N VAL A 56 -15.34 -5.51 -15.06
CA VAL A 56 -15.18 -5.49 -16.52
C VAL A 56 -16.31 -6.23 -17.23
N LYS A 57 -16.63 -5.82 -18.45
CA LYS A 57 -17.66 -6.41 -19.31
C LYS A 57 -17.06 -6.90 -20.63
N PHE A 58 -17.35 -8.15 -20.97
CA PHE A 58 -16.88 -8.81 -22.18
C PHE A 58 -17.95 -8.74 -23.29
N ASP A 59 -17.60 -8.15 -24.42
CA ASP A 59 -18.31 -8.36 -25.68
C ASP A 59 -17.67 -9.55 -26.41
N HIS A 60 -18.23 -10.73 -26.20
CA HIS A 60 -17.77 -11.96 -26.84
C HIS A 60 -18.05 -12.01 -28.35
N GLN A 61 -18.85 -11.09 -28.91
CA GLN A 61 -19.14 -11.01 -30.35
C GLN A 61 -18.11 -10.14 -31.07
N SER A 62 -17.86 -8.92 -30.61
CA SER A 62 -16.84 -8.02 -31.20
C SER A 62 -15.42 -8.27 -30.69
N LYS A 63 -15.26 -9.15 -29.69
CA LYS A 63 -13.98 -9.47 -29.02
C LYS A 63 -13.33 -8.24 -28.39
N LYS A 64 -14.15 -7.47 -27.66
CA LYS A 64 -13.75 -6.32 -26.85
C LYS A 64 -14.04 -6.57 -25.37
N VAL A 65 -13.24 -5.96 -24.51
CA VAL A 65 -13.51 -5.85 -23.08
C VAL A 65 -13.55 -4.37 -22.70
N ARG A 66 -14.47 -4.00 -21.81
CA ARG A 66 -14.62 -2.64 -21.27
C ARG A 66 -14.56 -2.69 -19.74
N VAL A 67 -14.23 -1.58 -19.09
CA VAL A 67 -14.59 -1.39 -17.67
C VAL A 67 -16.09 -1.16 -17.55
N SER A 68 -16.75 -1.67 -16.51
CA SER A 68 -18.20 -1.51 -16.31
C SER A 68 -18.48 -0.55 -15.16
N ASN A 69 -19.12 0.59 -15.45
CA ASN A 69 -19.34 1.70 -14.53
C ASN A 69 -20.49 1.43 -13.52
N ARG A 70 -20.62 0.18 -13.04
CA ARG A 70 -21.68 -0.30 -12.13
C ARG A 70 -21.39 -0.13 -10.64
N ALA A 71 -20.25 0.45 -10.23
CA ALA A 71 -19.87 0.48 -8.82
C ALA A 71 -20.91 1.14 -7.90
N ILE A 72 -21.66 2.14 -8.39
CA ILE A 72 -22.74 2.82 -7.64
C ILE A 72 -23.90 1.85 -7.34
N GLU A 73 -24.25 0.99 -8.29
CA GLU A 73 -25.30 -0.02 -8.16
C GLU A 73 -24.86 -1.14 -7.21
N LEU A 74 -23.65 -1.65 -7.41
CA LEU A 74 -23.09 -2.77 -6.64
C LEU A 74 -22.83 -2.39 -5.18
N LEU A 75 -22.24 -1.22 -4.92
CA LEU A 75 -21.96 -0.78 -3.55
C LEU A 75 -23.22 -0.59 -2.72
N LYS A 76 -24.32 -0.12 -3.32
CA LYS A 76 -25.61 -0.03 -2.63
C LYS A 76 -26.08 -1.38 -2.07
N ILE A 77 -25.81 -2.48 -2.78
CA ILE A 77 -26.14 -3.85 -2.32
C ILE A 77 -25.09 -4.35 -1.32
N LEU A 78 -23.81 -4.12 -1.62
CA LEU A 78 -22.67 -4.61 -0.83
C LEU A 78 -22.53 -3.89 0.53
N GLN A 79 -23.08 -2.68 0.67
CA GLN A 79 -23.08 -1.89 1.91
C GLN A 79 -24.35 -2.06 2.75
N GLU A 80 -25.44 -2.59 2.18
CA GLU A 80 -26.72 -2.80 2.88
C GLU A 80 -26.58 -3.59 4.22
N PRO A 81 -25.73 -4.61 4.36
CA PRO A 81 -25.52 -5.27 5.65
C PRO A 81 -24.92 -4.35 6.72
N GLU A 82 -23.97 -3.49 6.35
CA GLU A 82 -23.31 -2.54 7.26
C GLU A 82 -24.26 -1.39 7.64
N GLU A 83 -25.01 -0.86 6.67
CA GLU A 83 -26.02 0.17 6.90
C GLU A 83 -27.16 -0.31 7.81
N ASN A 84 -27.50 -1.60 7.76
CA ASN A 84 -28.45 -2.24 8.68
C ASN A 84 -27.82 -2.67 10.02
N GLY A 85 -26.53 -2.40 10.27
CA GLY A 85 -25.84 -2.71 11.53
C GLY A 85 -25.60 -4.22 11.78
N GLN A 86 -25.44 -5.01 10.71
CA GLN A 86 -25.17 -6.45 10.81
C GLN A 86 -23.67 -6.73 11.04
N ASP A 87 -23.34 -7.88 11.64
CA ASP A 87 -21.96 -8.36 11.77
C ASP A 87 -21.40 -8.76 10.38
N CYS A 88 -20.78 -7.79 9.71
CA CYS A 88 -20.20 -7.98 8.38
C CYS A 88 -18.94 -8.85 8.40
N VAL A 89 -18.80 -9.74 7.40
CA VAL A 89 -17.58 -10.52 7.13
C VAL A 89 -16.63 -9.82 6.14
N SER A 90 -17.13 -8.82 5.43
CA SER A 90 -16.40 -7.95 4.50
C SER A 90 -17.00 -6.54 4.58
N LEU A 91 -16.20 -5.48 4.48
CA LEU A 91 -16.69 -4.09 4.32
C LEU A 91 -16.34 -3.58 2.93
N TRP A 92 -17.25 -2.79 2.34
CA TRP A 92 -17.17 -2.35 0.95
C TRP A 92 -17.17 -0.83 0.80
N ARG A 93 -16.34 -0.29 -0.09
CA ARG A 93 -16.05 1.15 -0.18
C ARG A 93 -15.92 1.63 -1.64
N PRO A 94 -16.35 2.88 -1.95
CA PRO A 94 -16.27 3.44 -3.31
C PRO A 94 -14.89 3.99 -3.62
N GLU A 95 -14.28 3.58 -4.73
CA GLU A 95 -13.01 4.18 -5.18
C GLU A 95 -13.21 5.14 -6.38
N PHE A 96 -12.13 5.80 -6.81
CA PHE A 96 -12.19 6.89 -7.79
C PHE A 96 -12.84 6.49 -9.14
N GLY A 97 -12.62 5.27 -9.63
CA GLY A 97 -13.23 4.78 -10.86
C GLY A 97 -14.69 4.38 -10.65
N ALA A 98 -15.59 4.79 -11.56
CA ALA A 98 -16.99 4.33 -11.57
C ALA A 98 -17.14 2.79 -11.73
N TYR A 99 -16.03 2.13 -12.09
CA TYR A 99 -15.84 0.70 -12.31
C TYR A 99 -14.99 0.03 -11.23
N MET A 100 -14.77 0.69 -10.09
CA MET A 100 -13.94 0.19 -8.97
C MET A 100 -14.72 0.01 -7.68
N VAL A 101 -14.39 -1.05 -6.94
CA VAL A 101 -14.84 -1.25 -5.55
C VAL A 101 -13.65 -1.66 -4.68
N GLU A 102 -13.52 -1.05 -3.50
CA GLU A 102 -12.57 -1.46 -2.46
C GLU A 102 -13.28 -2.41 -1.48
N GLY A 103 -12.66 -3.56 -1.19
CA GLY A 103 -13.14 -4.54 -0.23
C GLY A 103 -12.10 -4.84 0.85
N THR A 104 -12.51 -4.81 2.11
CA THR A 104 -11.68 -5.05 3.30
C THR A 104 -12.30 -6.16 4.17
N PRO A 105 -11.57 -6.85 5.07
CA PRO A 105 -12.17 -7.80 5.99
C PRO A 105 -13.13 -7.12 6.97
N GLY A 106 -14.24 -7.80 7.29
CA GLY A 106 -15.33 -7.27 8.13
C GLY A 106 -14.92 -6.84 9.54
N GLN A 107 -13.89 -7.50 10.07
CA GLN A 107 -13.16 -7.11 11.28
C GLN A 107 -11.66 -7.26 11.01
N PRO A 108 -10.79 -6.42 11.60
CA PRO A 108 -9.35 -6.56 11.44
C PRO A 108 -8.87 -7.88 12.07
N TYR A 109 -8.00 -8.61 11.35
CA TYR A 109 -7.36 -9.81 11.86
C TYR A 109 -6.54 -9.47 13.11
N SER A 110 -6.60 -10.33 14.12
CA SER A 110 -5.80 -10.20 15.35
C SER A 110 -4.63 -11.18 15.35
N MET A 111 -3.55 -10.81 16.04
CA MET A 111 -2.45 -11.71 16.34
C MET A 111 -2.10 -11.64 17.83
N ASN A 112 -2.25 -12.77 18.51
CA ASN A 112 -1.84 -12.92 19.91
C ASN A 112 -0.29 -12.88 20.00
N PRO A 113 0.31 -12.16 20.95
CA PRO A 113 1.73 -12.25 21.23
C PRO A 113 2.15 -13.70 21.56
N THR A 114 3.18 -14.21 20.89
CA THR A 114 3.74 -15.54 21.15
C THR A 114 4.45 -15.57 22.52
N PRO A 115 4.67 -16.74 23.14
CA PRO A 115 5.40 -16.81 24.42
C PRO A 115 6.82 -16.19 24.38
N LEU A 116 7.49 -16.23 23.22
CA LEU A 116 8.78 -15.55 23.01
C LEU A 116 8.62 -14.03 23.05
N GLU A 117 7.60 -13.49 22.41
CA GLU A 117 7.33 -12.05 22.38
C GLU A 117 6.86 -11.54 23.75
N GLN A 118 6.02 -12.29 24.47
CA GLN A 118 5.62 -11.97 25.85
C GLN A 118 6.85 -11.89 26.78
N TYR A 119 7.81 -12.81 26.63
CA TYR A 119 9.08 -12.78 27.35
C TYR A 119 9.96 -11.57 26.97
N LEU A 120 10.01 -11.20 25.69
CA LEU A 120 10.80 -10.05 25.22
C LEU A 120 10.16 -8.71 25.61
N MET A 121 8.82 -8.60 25.57
CA MET A 121 8.06 -7.44 26.02
C MET A 121 8.26 -7.19 27.53
N THR A 122 8.15 -8.23 28.35
CA THR A 122 8.39 -8.12 29.80
C THR A 122 9.85 -7.77 30.13
N ALA A 123 10.82 -8.35 29.42
CA ALA A 123 12.24 -7.98 29.57
C ALA A 123 12.52 -6.52 29.16
N ASN A 124 11.91 -6.03 28.08
CA ASN A 124 12.06 -4.64 27.63
C ASN A 124 11.40 -3.65 28.60
N HIS A 125 10.22 -3.97 29.15
CA HIS A 125 9.57 -3.13 30.18
C HIS A 125 10.44 -2.97 31.43
N GLN A 126 11.11 -4.04 31.89
CA GLN A 126 12.03 -3.96 33.03
C GLN A 126 13.22 -3.02 32.75
N GLN A 127 13.79 -3.07 31.54
CA GLN A 127 14.88 -2.15 31.15
C GLN A 127 14.43 -0.70 31.00
N GLN A 128 13.21 -0.46 30.51
CA GLN A 128 12.65 0.90 30.41
C GLN A 128 12.34 1.49 31.79
N GLN A 129 11.78 0.69 32.71
CA GLN A 129 11.54 1.12 34.09
C GLN A 129 12.85 1.42 34.83
N GLN A 130 13.90 0.63 34.63
CA GLN A 130 15.24 0.95 35.17
C GLN A 130 15.80 2.25 34.59
N GLN A 131 15.69 2.49 33.28
CA GLN A 131 16.17 3.75 32.68
C GLN A 131 15.39 4.99 33.16
N GLN A 132 14.11 4.85 33.53
CA GLN A 132 13.35 5.92 34.19
C GLN A 132 13.77 6.12 35.66
N GLN A 133 14.00 5.04 36.41
CA GLN A 133 14.52 5.11 37.78
C GLN A 133 15.95 5.69 37.85
N ASP A 134 16.79 5.43 36.86
CA ASP A 134 18.13 6.02 36.73
C ASP A 134 18.09 7.52 36.36
N SER A 135 16.98 8.04 35.81
CA SER A 135 16.75 9.49 35.65
C SER A 135 16.17 10.18 36.89
N ASP A 136 15.35 9.48 37.68
CA ASP A 136 14.68 10.05 38.86
C ASP A 136 15.43 9.84 40.19
N SER A 137 16.38 8.90 40.28
CA SER A 137 17.18 8.62 41.49
C SER A 137 18.22 9.70 41.86
N GLY A 138 18.02 10.93 41.35
CA GLY A 138 18.88 12.09 41.55
C GLY A 138 18.81 12.78 42.92
N SER A 139 18.06 12.28 43.92
CA SER A 139 18.09 12.84 45.28
C SER A 139 17.64 11.94 46.43
N ASN A 140 18.50 11.86 47.44
CA ASN A 140 18.25 11.67 48.88
C ASN A 140 17.55 10.40 49.42
N SER A 141 18.27 9.76 50.34
CA SER A 141 17.80 8.78 51.31
C SER A 141 16.89 9.37 52.40
N THR A 142 15.99 8.54 52.95
CA THR A 142 16.10 8.08 54.35
C THR A 142 15.35 6.76 54.58
N SER A 143 15.72 6.05 55.65
CA SER A 143 15.20 4.73 56.05
C SER A 143 14.02 4.80 57.00
N GLU A 144 13.15 3.77 56.98
CA GLU A 144 12.69 3.16 58.24
C GLU A 144 12.25 1.69 58.07
N LEU A 145 12.15 0.95 59.17
CA LEU A 145 11.89 -0.50 59.24
C LEU A 145 10.69 -0.76 60.16
N ILE A 146 9.67 -1.47 59.67
CA ILE A 146 8.67 -2.13 60.52
C ILE A 146 8.42 -3.55 59.99
N ILE A 147 8.34 -4.50 60.90
CA ILE A 147 8.02 -5.93 60.68
C ILE A 147 6.68 -6.21 61.36
N ASN A 148 5.85 -7.08 60.77
CA ASN A 148 5.06 -8.07 61.50
C ASN A 148 4.50 -9.16 60.56
N ASN A 149 4.28 -10.35 61.11
CA ASN A 149 3.70 -11.51 60.44
C ASN A 149 2.20 -11.62 60.74
N ASP A 150 1.52 -12.52 60.01
CA ASP A 150 0.70 -13.66 60.50
C ASP A 150 -0.13 -14.18 59.28
N ASN A 151 -0.19 -15.47 58.93
CA ASN A 151 -0.78 -16.65 59.60
C ASN A 151 -2.34 -16.55 59.73
N ASP A 152 -3.21 -17.53 59.47
CA ASP A 152 -3.27 -18.80 58.67
C ASP A 152 -4.78 -18.98 58.27
N ASP A 153 -5.39 -20.05 57.69
CA ASP A 153 -5.04 -21.40 57.20
C ASP A 153 -6.18 -21.93 56.26
N ASN A 154 -5.96 -23.06 55.55
CA ASN A 154 -6.98 -24.02 55.01
C ASN A 154 -8.00 -23.58 53.92
N ILE A 155 -8.82 -24.45 53.29
CA ILE A 155 -8.69 -25.79 52.60
C ILE A 155 -10.14 -26.28 52.26
N ASN A 156 -10.32 -27.22 51.30
CA ASN A 156 -11.55 -28.04 51.02
C ASN A 156 -12.81 -27.33 50.44
N ASN A 157 -13.71 -27.98 49.67
CA ASN A 157 -13.57 -29.19 48.82
C ASN A 157 -14.71 -29.33 47.77
N GLU A 158 -14.42 -30.04 46.66
CA GLU A 158 -15.23 -31.07 45.95
C GLU A 158 -16.74 -30.95 45.55
N ASN A 159 -17.01 -31.49 44.34
CA ASN A 159 -18.23 -32.25 43.89
C ASN A 159 -19.58 -31.51 43.72
N ASN A 160 -20.55 -31.93 42.87
CA ASN A 160 -20.62 -32.85 41.70
C ASN A 160 -21.99 -32.63 41.01
N ASN A 161 -22.14 -33.03 39.73
CA ASN A 161 -23.21 -33.92 39.20
C ASN A 161 -23.47 -33.75 37.69
N ASP A 162 -23.88 -34.85 37.06
CA ASP A 162 -24.20 -35.03 35.64
C ASP A 162 -25.69 -34.76 35.31
N GLY A 163 -26.07 -34.86 34.03
CA GLY A 163 -27.47 -34.71 33.57
C GLY A 163 -27.64 -35.06 32.08
N ASP A 164 -28.24 -36.22 31.84
CA ASP A 164 -28.27 -36.98 30.57
C ASP A 164 -29.00 -36.34 29.36
N ASP A 165 -28.59 -36.79 28.16
CA ASP A 165 -29.33 -37.13 26.93
C ASP A 165 -30.68 -36.46 26.57
N ASP A 166 -30.80 -36.05 25.29
CA ASP A 166 -31.75 -36.70 24.36
C ASP A 166 -31.33 -36.49 22.88
N ASP A 167 -31.60 -37.49 22.02
CA ASP A 167 -31.21 -37.55 20.59
C ASP A 167 -32.46 -37.33 19.70
N ASP A 168 -32.45 -36.38 18.75
CA ASP A 168 -33.43 -36.40 17.65
C ASP A 168 -32.86 -35.83 16.34
N LYS A 169 -33.31 -36.38 15.21
CA LYS A 169 -32.70 -36.22 13.89
C LYS A 169 -33.67 -35.65 12.87
N ASN A 170 -33.28 -34.56 12.21
CA ASN A 170 -33.80 -34.21 10.89
C ASN A 170 -32.67 -33.81 9.94
N ILE A 171 -32.84 -34.16 8.68
CA ILE A 171 -31.88 -33.96 7.60
C ILE A 171 -32.54 -33.06 6.57
N GLN A 172 -31.97 -31.88 6.28
CA GLN A 172 -32.26 -31.16 5.04
C GLN A 172 -31.15 -30.17 4.65
N ASP A 173 -30.80 -30.23 3.36
CA ASP A 173 -30.27 -29.18 2.47
C ASP A 173 -28.93 -28.49 2.84
N ASP A 174 -27.86 -28.92 2.16
CA ASP A 174 -26.49 -28.38 2.24
C ASP A 174 -26.36 -26.93 1.72
N ALA A 175 -26.68 -25.94 2.56
CA ALA A 175 -26.20 -24.58 2.40
C ALA A 175 -24.84 -24.40 3.10
N PHE A 176 -23.84 -23.85 2.41
CA PHE A 176 -22.52 -23.54 2.98
C PHE A 176 -22.57 -22.31 3.92
N ILE A 177 -23.24 -22.46 5.05
CA ILE A 177 -23.28 -21.48 6.14
C ILE A 177 -22.03 -21.69 7.00
N ILE A 178 -21.18 -20.67 7.08
CA ILE A 178 -20.08 -20.64 8.04
C ILE A 178 -20.69 -20.32 9.41
N ASP A 179 -20.77 -21.33 10.29
CA ASP A 179 -21.34 -21.15 11.63
C ASP A 179 -20.40 -20.34 12.53
N ASN A 180 -20.75 -19.06 12.71
CA ASN A 180 -20.02 -18.11 13.54
C ASN A 180 -19.93 -18.51 15.03
N ASN A 181 -20.68 -19.51 15.51
CA ASN A 181 -20.63 -19.90 16.92
C ASN A 181 -19.33 -20.63 17.32
N ASN A 182 -18.64 -21.29 16.38
CA ASN A 182 -17.35 -21.96 16.64
C ASN A 182 -16.16 -21.00 16.83
N LEU A 183 -16.37 -19.68 16.73
CA LEU A 183 -15.36 -18.66 17.03
C LEU A 183 -15.23 -18.29 18.52
N LYS A 184 -16.00 -18.93 19.41
CA LYS A 184 -15.94 -18.68 20.86
C LYS A 184 -15.06 -19.70 21.59
N THR A 185 -14.04 -19.19 22.28
CA THR A 185 -13.24 -19.89 23.31
C THR A 185 -12.57 -21.22 22.89
N SER A 186 -11.77 -21.18 21.83
CA SER A 186 -10.51 -21.93 21.80
C SER A 186 -9.33 -20.96 21.94
N SER A 187 -8.20 -21.42 22.50
CA SER A 187 -6.99 -20.61 22.62
C SER A 187 -6.37 -20.42 21.23
N SER A 188 -6.66 -19.27 20.59
CA SER A 188 -6.33 -19.06 19.18
C SER A 188 -4.81 -19.07 18.93
N SER A 189 -4.38 -20.04 18.11
CA SER A 189 -2.99 -20.19 17.64
C SER A 189 -2.46 -18.84 17.11
N PRO A 190 -1.23 -18.42 17.45
CA PRO A 190 -0.69 -17.12 17.03
C PRO A 190 -0.65 -16.87 15.52
N PHE A 191 -0.85 -17.90 14.69
CA PHE A 191 -0.82 -17.82 13.22
C PHE A 191 -2.15 -18.19 12.54
N SER A 192 -3.27 -18.26 13.27
CA SER A 192 -4.59 -18.62 12.72
C SER A 192 -5.03 -17.77 11.52
N PHE A 193 -4.63 -16.50 11.48
CA PHE A 193 -4.89 -15.56 10.37
C PHE A 193 -4.44 -16.09 8.99
N VAL A 194 -3.41 -16.93 8.93
CA VAL A 194 -2.86 -17.54 7.71
C VAL A 194 -3.91 -18.37 6.97
N ASN A 195 -4.90 -18.91 7.70
CA ASN A 195 -5.97 -19.70 7.13
C ASN A 195 -7.19 -18.84 6.72
N VAL A 196 -7.31 -17.62 7.26
CA VAL A 196 -8.47 -16.73 7.06
C VAL A 196 -8.28 -15.71 5.92
N ILE A 197 -7.09 -15.11 5.77
CA ILE A 197 -6.87 -13.99 4.82
C ILE A 197 -7.28 -14.35 3.39
N GLU A 198 -6.73 -15.43 2.84
CA GLU A 198 -7.03 -15.87 1.47
C GLU A 198 -8.50 -16.27 1.29
N ALA A 199 -9.10 -16.89 2.30
CA ALA A 199 -10.52 -17.25 2.29
C ALA A 199 -11.41 -16.00 2.28
N ASN A 200 -11.03 -14.95 3.01
CA ASN A 200 -11.74 -13.66 3.04
C ASN A 200 -11.58 -12.88 1.72
N MET A 201 -10.40 -12.93 1.08
CA MET A 201 -10.19 -12.36 -0.26
C MET A 201 -11.06 -13.06 -1.31
N ARG A 202 -11.05 -14.41 -1.32
CA ARG A 202 -11.90 -15.21 -2.22
C ARG A 202 -13.39 -15.01 -1.96
N LEU A 203 -13.80 -14.82 -0.70
CA LEU A 203 -15.17 -14.45 -0.33
C LEU A 203 -15.54 -13.06 -0.86
N ARG A 204 -14.68 -12.04 -0.68
CA ARG A 204 -14.89 -10.70 -1.23
C ARG A 204 -15.09 -10.73 -2.75
N ARG A 205 -14.23 -11.44 -3.47
CA ARG A 205 -14.37 -11.67 -4.92
C ARG A 205 -15.73 -12.29 -5.26
N LYS A 206 -16.13 -13.36 -4.56
CA LYS A 206 -17.43 -14.02 -4.79
C LYS A 206 -18.61 -13.09 -4.52
N GLN A 207 -18.59 -12.31 -3.44
CA GLN A 207 -19.66 -11.35 -3.11
C GLN A 207 -19.92 -10.32 -4.22
N VAL A 208 -18.88 -9.89 -4.95
CA VAL A 208 -19.07 -9.03 -6.13
C VAL A 208 -19.52 -9.86 -7.34
N GLN A 209 -18.86 -10.99 -7.63
CA GLN A 209 -19.16 -11.81 -8.82
C GLN A 209 -20.60 -12.36 -8.84
N ASP A 210 -21.19 -12.64 -7.68
CA ASP A 210 -22.58 -13.09 -7.53
C ASP A 210 -23.61 -11.99 -7.87
N LEU A 211 -23.18 -10.74 -8.08
CA LEU A 211 -24.01 -9.59 -8.47
C LEU A 211 -23.80 -9.15 -9.93
N LEU A 212 -22.94 -9.82 -10.68
CA LEU A 212 -22.57 -9.48 -12.06
C LEU A 212 -23.34 -10.28 -13.11
N ASP A 213 -23.46 -9.73 -14.32
CA ASP A 213 -24.06 -10.42 -15.47
C ASP A 213 -23.15 -11.58 -15.96
N ASP A 214 -23.68 -12.57 -16.68
CA ASP A 214 -22.92 -13.71 -17.24
C ASP A 214 -21.70 -13.32 -18.10
N ASN A 215 -21.68 -12.09 -18.65
CA ASN A 215 -20.58 -11.55 -19.45
C ASN A 215 -19.77 -10.45 -18.72
N GLU A 216 -19.93 -10.31 -17.41
CA GLU A 216 -19.17 -9.41 -16.54
C GLU A 216 -18.29 -10.20 -15.54
N ALA A 217 -17.17 -9.60 -15.14
CA ALA A 217 -16.25 -10.20 -14.18
C ALA A 217 -15.64 -9.17 -13.24
N VAL A 218 -15.34 -9.60 -12.00
CA VAL A 218 -14.58 -8.82 -11.03
C VAL A 218 -13.11 -9.26 -11.04
N LEU A 219 -12.23 -8.37 -11.50
CA LEU A 219 -10.82 -8.64 -11.70
C LEU A 219 -9.92 -7.89 -10.72
N SER A 220 -8.93 -8.60 -10.18
CA SER A 220 -7.80 -8.03 -9.46
C SER A 220 -6.64 -7.79 -10.45
N ILE A 221 -6.67 -6.63 -11.09
CA ILE A 221 -5.67 -6.14 -12.05
C ILE A 221 -5.31 -4.69 -11.68
N SER A 222 -4.05 -4.26 -11.87
CA SER A 222 -3.65 -2.92 -11.43
C SER A 222 -4.11 -1.82 -12.42
N PRO A 223 -3.55 -1.65 -13.64
CA PRO A 223 -4.17 -0.81 -14.66
C PRO A 223 -5.11 -1.59 -15.58
N PHE A 224 -6.21 -0.98 -16.01
CA PHE A 224 -7.00 -1.52 -17.14
C PHE A 224 -6.24 -1.27 -18.47
N PRO A 225 -5.91 -2.31 -19.26
CA PRO A 225 -4.96 -2.19 -20.39
C PRO A 225 -5.28 -1.08 -21.41
N THR A 226 -6.55 -0.87 -21.71
CA THR A 226 -7.03 0.07 -22.75
C THR A 226 -7.78 1.26 -22.16
N LEU A 227 -7.52 1.63 -20.90
CA LEU A 227 -8.12 2.78 -20.23
C LEU A 227 -7.88 4.07 -21.04
N GLY A 228 -8.91 4.89 -21.26
CA GLY A 228 -8.79 6.13 -22.04
C GLY A 228 -8.59 5.95 -23.56
N THR A 229 -8.67 4.74 -24.10
CA THR A 229 -8.78 4.52 -25.56
C THR A 229 -10.24 4.61 -26.01
N LEU A 230 -10.51 4.80 -27.30
CA LEU A 230 -11.89 4.86 -27.81
C LEU A 230 -12.70 3.61 -27.42
N ASP A 231 -13.91 3.80 -26.88
CA ASP A 231 -14.86 2.71 -26.54
C ASP A 231 -14.39 1.79 -25.37
N PHE A 232 -13.71 2.34 -24.35
CA PHE A 232 -13.15 1.56 -23.23
C PHE A 232 -14.08 1.27 -22.04
N CYS A 233 -15.20 1.97 -21.88
CA CYS A 233 -16.11 1.85 -20.73
C CYS A 233 -17.54 1.50 -21.14
N GLU A 234 -18.27 0.83 -20.26
CA GLU A 234 -19.70 0.53 -20.36
C GLU A 234 -20.45 1.25 -19.21
N PRO A 235 -21.52 2.02 -19.46
CA PRO A 235 -21.98 2.47 -20.77
C PRO A 235 -20.91 3.24 -21.54
N ARG A 236 -21.04 3.27 -22.87
CA ARG A 236 -20.05 3.92 -23.73
C ARG A 236 -20.07 5.44 -23.56
N SER A 237 -19.00 5.97 -22.97
CA SER A 237 -18.81 7.40 -22.69
C SER A 237 -17.62 7.98 -23.44
N PHE A 238 -17.61 9.31 -23.58
CA PHE A 238 -16.71 10.06 -24.46
C PHE A 238 -16.28 11.37 -23.78
N VAL A 239 -15.15 11.94 -24.20
CA VAL A 239 -14.63 13.16 -23.56
C VAL A 239 -15.28 14.45 -24.08
N HIS A 240 -15.33 15.43 -23.18
CA HIS A 240 -15.69 16.82 -23.49
C HIS A 240 -14.57 17.78 -23.05
N PRO A 241 -13.48 17.95 -23.83
CA PRO A 241 -12.30 18.73 -23.44
C PRO A 241 -12.56 20.21 -23.06
N THR A 242 -13.77 20.72 -23.32
CA THR A 242 -14.21 22.09 -23.03
C THR A 242 -14.93 22.28 -21.70
N PHE A 243 -15.48 21.23 -21.07
CA PHE A 243 -16.27 21.34 -19.84
C PHE A 243 -16.13 20.09 -18.96
N GLY A 244 -16.78 20.09 -17.80
CA GLY A 244 -16.65 19.00 -16.82
C GLY A 244 -15.41 19.13 -15.93
N PHE A 245 -15.17 18.07 -15.16
CA PHE A 245 -14.21 17.97 -14.08
C PHE A 245 -12.79 17.71 -14.62
N SER A 246 -12.59 16.66 -15.44
CA SER A 246 -11.27 16.27 -15.95
C SER A 246 -10.81 17.11 -17.14
N ARG A 247 -11.71 17.45 -18.08
CA ARG A 247 -11.39 18.09 -19.38
C ARG A 247 -10.29 17.36 -20.17
N SER A 248 -10.20 16.04 -19.99
CA SER A 248 -9.22 15.16 -20.62
C SER A 248 -9.43 15.06 -22.13
N LEU A 249 -8.38 14.68 -22.88
CA LEU A 249 -8.49 14.25 -24.28
C LEU A 249 -8.93 12.77 -24.43
N PHE A 250 -8.89 12.00 -23.33
CA PHE A 250 -8.92 10.53 -23.35
C PHE A 250 -9.92 9.91 -22.34
N PHE A 251 -10.00 10.44 -21.13
CA PHE A 251 -10.75 9.90 -19.99
C PHE A 251 -12.09 10.66 -19.78
N PRO A 252 -13.26 10.05 -20.02
CA PRO A 252 -14.57 10.67 -19.82
C PRO A 252 -14.88 10.83 -18.32
N ASP A 253 -15.66 11.86 -17.96
CA ASP A 253 -16.02 12.13 -16.56
C ASP A 253 -16.98 11.05 -16.01
N GLU A 254 -17.75 10.38 -16.86
CA GLU A 254 -18.62 9.25 -16.50
C GLU A 254 -17.85 8.03 -15.97
N ALA A 255 -16.53 7.96 -16.20
CA ALA A 255 -15.65 6.93 -15.64
C ALA A 255 -15.11 7.32 -14.24
N ILE A 256 -15.46 8.49 -13.71
CA ILE A 256 -15.24 8.90 -12.31
C ILE A 256 -16.46 8.45 -11.48
N PHE A 257 -16.24 7.95 -10.27
CA PHE A 257 -17.33 7.55 -9.37
C PHE A 257 -18.18 8.77 -8.94
N THR A 258 -19.34 8.94 -9.57
CA THR A 258 -20.28 10.05 -9.30
C THR A 258 -21.17 9.83 -8.09
N GLY A 259 -21.19 8.62 -7.51
CA GLY A 259 -22.01 8.28 -6.33
C GLY A 259 -21.60 9.01 -5.04
N HIS A 260 -20.44 9.68 -5.02
CA HIS A 260 -20.03 10.55 -3.91
C HIS A 260 -19.26 11.78 -4.44
N PRO A 261 -19.63 13.02 -4.06
CA PRO A 261 -19.12 14.25 -4.69
C PRO A 261 -17.58 14.41 -4.64
N ARG A 262 -16.93 13.84 -3.61
CA ARG A 262 -15.47 13.89 -3.39
C ARG A 262 -14.65 13.66 -4.66
N PHE A 263 -14.98 12.65 -5.47
CA PHE A 263 -14.13 12.20 -6.58
C PHE A 263 -14.14 13.17 -7.77
N CYS A 264 -15.32 13.70 -8.11
CA CYS A 264 -15.44 14.75 -9.12
C CYS A 264 -14.84 16.08 -8.63
N THR A 265 -15.06 16.45 -7.37
CA THR A 265 -14.48 17.66 -6.77
C THR A 265 -12.95 17.61 -6.75
N ILE A 266 -12.34 16.49 -6.35
CA ILE A 266 -10.87 16.40 -6.26
C ILE A 266 -10.20 16.41 -7.64
N ALA A 267 -10.76 15.72 -8.63
CA ALA A 267 -10.26 15.76 -10.02
C ALA A 267 -10.32 17.18 -10.59
N ASN A 268 -11.42 17.89 -10.36
CA ASN A 268 -11.57 19.28 -10.76
C ASN A 268 -10.60 20.21 -10.02
N ASN A 269 -10.53 20.13 -8.69
CA ASN A 269 -9.79 21.07 -7.88
C ASN A 269 -8.27 20.89 -8.01
N ILE A 270 -7.76 19.68 -8.30
CA ILE A 270 -6.36 19.47 -8.71
C ILE A 270 -6.06 20.23 -10.01
N ARG A 271 -6.92 20.09 -11.03
CA ARG A 271 -6.75 20.76 -12.33
C ARG A 271 -6.86 22.29 -12.22
N GLU A 272 -7.82 22.79 -11.46
CA GLU A 272 -8.02 24.23 -11.22
C GLU A 272 -6.91 24.82 -10.31
N ARG A 273 -6.34 24.05 -9.37
CA ARG A 273 -5.15 24.45 -8.59
C ARG A 273 -3.90 24.53 -9.45
N ARG A 274 -3.62 23.48 -10.23
CA ARG A 274 -2.48 23.40 -11.16
C ARG A 274 -2.56 24.45 -12.28
N GLY A 275 -3.77 24.93 -12.58
CA GLY A 275 -4.07 25.86 -13.68
C GLY A 275 -4.13 25.18 -15.06
N ARG A 276 -3.90 23.86 -15.11
CA ARG A 276 -3.90 23.02 -16.31
C ARG A 276 -4.13 21.55 -15.91
N ASN A 277 -4.36 20.69 -16.89
CA ASN A 277 -4.40 19.25 -16.68
C ASN A 277 -3.09 18.74 -16.02
N VAL A 278 -3.20 17.61 -15.31
CA VAL A 278 -2.02 16.85 -14.89
C VAL A 278 -1.30 16.32 -16.12
N ASP A 279 0.03 16.24 -16.07
CA ASP A 279 0.84 15.69 -17.15
C ASP A 279 1.46 14.38 -16.67
N ILE A 280 1.04 13.26 -17.25
CA ILE A 280 1.55 11.94 -16.90
C ILE A 280 2.35 11.42 -18.09
N TYR A 281 3.65 11.22 -17.89
CA TYR A 281 4.55 10.64 -18.89
C TYR A 281 5.08 9.30 -18.43
N LEU A 282 5.05 8.29 -19.31
CA LEU A 282 5.71 7.01 -19.11
C LEU A 282 6.57 6.69 -20.34
N PRO A 283 7.80 6.17 -20.20
CA PRO A 283 8.60 5.76 -21.34
C PRO A 283 7.85 4.67 -22.13
N ILE A 284 7.84 4.77 -23.47
CA ILE A 284 7.27 3.74 -24.34
C ILE A 284 8.18 2.49 -24.29
N PHE A 285 7.61 1.29 -24.25
CA PHE A 285 8.36 0.07 -24.52
C PHE A 285 8.89 0.15 -25.96
N ARG A 286 10.19 -0.04 -26.19
CA ARG A 286 10.75 -0.11 -27.56
C ARG A 286 10.85 -1.54 -28.03
N ASP A 287 10.03 -1.90 -29.01
CA ASP A 287 10.13 -3.13 -29.81
C ASP A 287 10.43 -2.77 -31.28
N GLN A 288 10.63 -3.77 -32.14
CA GLN A 288 11.23 -3.66 -33.47
C GLN A 288 10.55 -2.66 -34.43
N ASN A 289 9.23 -2.49 -34.31
CA ASN A 289 8.41 -1.60 -35.13
C ASN A 289 7.87 -0.39 -34.34
N THR A 290 8.28 -0.17 -33.08
CA THR A 290 7.96 1.06 -32.36
C THR A 290 8.62 2.24 -33.07
N SER A 291 7.87 3.32 -33.31
CA SER A 291 8.43 4.52 -33.94
C SER A 291 9.57 5.13 -33.09
N SER A 292 10.53 5.77 -33.77
CA SER A 292 11.72 6.36 -33.14
C SER A 292 12.07 7.69 -33.83
N PRO A 293 11.78 8.86 -33.22
CA PRO A 293 11.07 9.00 -31.94
C PRO A 293 9.62 8.48 -32.03
N PHE A 294 9.13 7.90 -30.93
CA PHE A 294 7.70 7.65 -30.76
C PHE A 294 7.04 8.98 -30.41
N ILE A 295 6.11 9.40 -31.26
CA ILE A 295 5.31 10.61 -31.13
C ILE A 295 3.86 10.20 -31.38
N GLU A 296 2.98 10.54 -30.45
CA GLU A 296 1.55 10.31 -30.60
C GLU A 296 0.90 11.39 -31.49
N ASN A 297 -0.26 11.11 -32.07
CA ASN A 297 -1.15 12.16 -32.58
C ASN A 297 -2.33 12.29 -31.61
N PHE A 298 -2.44 13.42 -30.92
CA PHE A 298 -3.50 13.62 -29.93
C PHE A 298 -4.88 13.74 -30.58
N VAL A 299 -4.97 14.17 -31.85
CA VAL A 299 -6.24 14.23 -32.59
C VAL A 299 -6.75 12.82 -32.91
N ASP A 300 -5.88 11.95 -33.43
CA ASP A 300 -6.25 10.55 -33.75
C ASP A 300 -6.60 9.74 -32.50
N ALA A 301 -6.15 10.19 -31.33
CA ALA A 301 -6.38 9.56 -30.03
C ALA A 301 -7.55 10.18 -29.23
N LEU A 302 -8.27 11.18 -29.76
CA LEU A 302 -9.44 11.78 -29.09
C LEU A 302 -10.55 10.74 -28.87
N ASN A 303 -10.94 10.52 -27.61
CA ASN A 303 -12.04 9.61 -27.27
C ASN A 303 -13.41 10.31 -27.40
N ILE A 304 -13.79 10.71 -28.63
CA ILE A 304 -14.97 11.55 -28.91
C ILE A 304 -16.01 10.84 -29.79
N ASP A 305 -17.29 11.17 -29.63
CA ASP A 305 -18.36 10.61 -30.47
C ASP A 305 -18.56 11.43 -31.75
N HIS A 306 -17.89 11.02 -32.83
CA HIS A 306 -18.04 11.63 -34.15
C HIS A 306 -19.47 11.60 -34.73
N ASN A 307 -20.44 10.89 -34.12
CA ASN A 307 -21.83 10.85 -34.57
C ASN A 307 -22.73 11.86 -33.83
N ASN A 308 -22.32 12.33 -32.65
CA ASN A 308 -23.14 13.15 -31.75
C ASN A 308 -22.53 14.54 -31.45
N ILE A 309 -21.45 14.91 -32.14
CA ILE A 309 -20.87 16.27 -32.15
C ILE A 309 -21.02 16.92 -33.53
N ASP A 310 -21.13 18.24 -33.57
CA ASP A 310 -21.13 19.00 -34.82
C ASP A 310 -19.70 19.36 -35.30
N ASP A 311 -19.59 19.85 -36.54
CA ASP A 311 -18.32 20.23 -37.15
C ASP A 311 -17.58 21.38 -36.42
N GLU A 312 -18.28 22.23 -35.66
CA GLU A 312 -17.65 23.31 -34.88
C GLU A 312 -17.10 22.79 -33.56
N GLN A 313 -17.89 21.97 -32.84
CA GLN A 313 -17.44 21.23 -31.66
C GLN A 313 -16.23 20.35 -31.99
N LYS A 314 -16.28 19.62 -33.11
CA LYS A 314 -15.18 18.78 -33.58
C LYS A 314 -13.91 19.61 -33.82
N ARG A 315 -13.97 20.68 -34.63
CA ARG A 315 -12.82 21.58 -34.85
C ARG A 315 -12.25 22.10 -33.54
N LYS A 316 -13.11 22.52 -32.60
CA LYS A 316 -12.69 23.03 -31.29
C LYS A 316 -11.99 21.96 -30.44
N TYR A 317 -12.42 20.71 -30.48
CA TYR A 317 -11.75 19.60 -29.78
C TYR A 317 -10.41 19.25 -30.45
N GLU A 318 -10.34 19.28 -31.78
CA GLU A 318 -9.10 19.10 -32.54
C GLU A 318 -8.10 20.25 -32.28
N GLU A 319 -8.56 21.49 -32.17
CA GLU A 319 -7.75 22.66 -31.78
C GLU A 319 -7.16 22.51 -30.38
N ILE A 320 -7.97 22.11 -29.39
CA ILE A 320 -7.52 21.85 -28.01
C ILE A 320 -6.51 20.70 -27.95
N ALA A 321 -6.71 19.62 -28.71
CA ALA A 321 -5.76 18.52 -28.81
C ALA A 321 -4.43 18.96 -29.42
N ASN A 322 -4.46 19.74 -30.51
CA ASN A 322 -3.28 20.32 -31.14
C ASN A 322 -2.53 21.29 -30.21
N GLU A 323 -3.25 22.17 -29.50
CA GLU A 323 -2.65 23.10 -28.54
C GLU A 323 -1.98 22.35 -27.38
N ARG A 324 -2.70 21.39 -26.77
CA ARG A 324 -2.15 20.56 -25.69
C ARG A 324 -0.90 19.82 -26.15
N GLN A 325 -0.92 19.21 -27.34
CA GLN A 325 0.25 18.54 -27.90
C GLN A 325 1.45 19.49 -28.04
N ARG A 326 1.29 20.71 -28.58
CA ARG A 326 2.40 21.68 -28.69
C ARG A 326 3.07 22.01 -27.35
N ILE A 327 2.34 21.92 -26.23
CA ILE A 327 2.82 22.23 -24.88
C ILE A 327 3.50 21.00 -24.24
N VAL A 328 2.98 19.79 -24.49
CA VAL A 328 3.35 18.56 -23.74
C VAL A 328 4.02 17.47 -24.59
N ASN A 329 4.37 17.72 -25.86
CA ASN A 329 4.95 16.71 -26.75
C ASN A 329 6.36 16.27 -26.31
N LYS A 330 6.41 15.24 -25.46
CA LYS A 330 7.63 14.58 -25.01
C LYS A 330 7.86 13.31 -25.83
N GLU A 331 8.90 13.32 -26.67
CA GLU A 331 9.28 12.17 -27.49
C GLU A 331 9.50 10.91 -26.63
N ASP A 332 9.18 9.76 -27.20
CA ASP A 332 9.38 8.43 -26.61
C ASP A 332 8.61 8.16 -25.31
N HIS A 333 7.50 8.88 -25.10
CA HIS A 333 6.63 8.68 -23.94
C HIS A 333 5.16 8.51 -24.35
N ILE A 334 4.47 7.63 -23.63
CA ILE A 334 3.00 7.58 -23.56
C ILE A 334 2.56 8.78 -22.73
N TYR A 335 1.59 9.56 -23.23
CA TYR A 335 1.01 10.71 -22.52
C TYR A 335 -0.40 10.40 -21.98
N MET A 336 -0.71 10.88 -20.78
CA MET A 336 -2.04 10.78 -20.14
C MET A 336 -2.32 12.07 -19.33
N ASP A 337 -3.56 12.56 -19.31
CA ASP A 337 -3.88 13.93 -18.83
C ASP A 337 -5.01 14.03 -17.78
N ALA A 338 -5.32 12.93 -17.08
CA ALA A 338 -6.43 12.85 -16.12
C ALA A 338 -6.09 12.06 -14.85
N MET A 339 -6.71 12.44 -13.73
CA MET A 339 -6.57 11.76 -12.44
C MET A 339 -6.92 10.27 -12.49
N GLY A 340 -7.92 9.91 -13.31
CA GLY A 340 -8.38 8.53 -13.50
C GLY A 340 -7.37 7.60 -14.16
N PHE A 341 -6.29 8.09 -14.75
CA PHE A 341 -5.22 7.20 -15.25
C PHE A 341 -4.36 6.61 -14.13
N GLY A 342 -4.25 7.30 -12.99
CA GLY A 342 -3.52 6.80 -11.83
C GLY A 342 -4.44 6.30 -10.72
N MET A 343 -5.40 7.12 -10.28
CA MET A 343 -6.38 6.72 -9.26
C MET A 343 -7.44 5.74 -9.78
N GLY A 344 -7.49 5.51 -11.09
CA GLY A 344 -8.21 4.39 -11.71
C GLY A 344 -7.38 3.09 -11.82
N CYS A 345 -6.25 2.99 -11.11
CA CYS A 345 -5.47 1.75 -10.98
C CYS A 345 -5.67 1.13 -9.60
N CYS A 346 -5.92 -0.18 -9.54
CA CYS A 346 -6.10 -0.90 -8.28
C CYS A 346 -4.76 -1.32 -7.63
N CYS A 347 -4.77 -1.50 -6.31
CA CYS A 347 -3.63 -1.96 -5.53
C CYS A 347 -3.98 -2.85 -4.33
N LEU A 348 -2.93 -3.23 -3.59
CA LEU A 348 -2.99 -4.02 -2.37
C LEU A 348 -2.34 -3.19 -1.24
N GLN A 349 -3.11 -2.87 -0.21
CA GLN A 349 -2.64 -2.09 0.95
C GLN A 349 -2.76 -2.91 2.24
N VAL A 350 -1.94 -2.63 3.25
CA VAL A 350 -2.05 -3.28 4.57
C VAL A 350 -1.95 -2.24 5.69
N THR A 351 -3.00 -2.11 6.50
CA THR A 351 -2.97 -1.31 7.73
C THR A 351 -2.66 -2.20 8.94
N PHE A 352 -1.71 -1.78 9.77
CA PHE A 352 -1.35 -2.37 11.05
C PHE A 352 -1.72 -1.43 12.20
N GLN A 353 -2.23 -1.96 13.30
CA GLN A 353 -2.33 -1.30 14.60
C GLN A 353 -1.14 -1.73 15.46
N ALA A 354 -0.38 -0.73 15.91
CA ALA A 354 0.76 -0.92 16.80
C ALA A 354 0.31 -0.90 18.27
N SER A 355 1.15 -1.42 19.16
CA SER A 355 0.89 -1.46 20.60
C SER A 355 0.87 -0.06 21.27
N ASN A 356 1.52 0.93 20.67
CA ASN A 356 1.57 2.33 21.13
C ASN A 356 2.14 3.25 20.01
N ILE A 357 2.32 4.54 20.30
CA ILE A 357 2.86 5.52 19.35
C ILE A 357 4.33 5.30 18.98
N ASP A 358 5.20 4.90 19.92
CA ASP A 358 6.62 4.67 19.65
C ASP A 358 6.81 3.44 18.75
N GLU A 359 6.02 2.39 18.96
CA GLU A 359 5.98 1.22 18.07
C GLU A 359 5.42 1.59 16.69
N ALA A 360 4.39 2.44 16.61
CA ALA A 360 3.88 2.93 15.32
C ALA A 360 4.95 3.74 14.56
N CYS A 361 5.67 4.64 15.23
CA CYS A 361 6.79 5.36 14.62
C CYS A 361 7.94 4.41 14.22
N CYS A 362 8.24 3.39 15.03
CA CYS A 362 9.24 2.39 14.69
C CYS A 362 8.86 1.59 13.44
N LEU A 363 7.62 1.09 13.36
CA LEU A 363 7.13 0.34 12.20
C LEU A 363 7.04 1.20 10.93
N TYR A 364 6.59 2.47 11.03
CA TYR A 364 6.59 3.40 9.90
C TYR A 364 8.00 3.52 9.30
N ASP A 365 9.01 3.67 10.15
CA ASP A 365 10.39 3.87 9.72
C ASP A 365 11.04 2.57 9.21
N GLN A 366 10.93 1.47 9.94
CA GLN A 366 11.59 0.19 9.58
C GLN A 366 10.97 -0.46 8.34
N LEU A 367 9.71 -0.15 8.01
CA LEU A 367 9.06 -0.62 6.78
C LEU A 367 9.41 0.21 5.54
N ALA A 368 9.81 1.48 5.67
CA ALA A 368 10.06 2.33 4.52
C ALA A 368 11.19 1.84 3.57
N PRO A 369 12.32 1.26 4.04
CA PRO A 369 13.30 0.60 3.18
C PRO A 369 12.75 -0.60 2.39
N LEU A 370 11.68 -1.24 2.87
CA LEU A 370 11.03 -2.38 2.21
C LEU A 370 10.01 -1.94 1.14
N CYS A 371 9.53 -0.69 1.17
CA CYS A 371 8.57 -0.17 0.19
C CYS A 371 8.98 -0.36 -1.29
N PRO A 372 10.18 0.06 -1.72
CA PRO A 372 10.64 -0.17 -3.11
C PRO A 372 10.92 -1.65 -3.42
N ILE A 373 11.34 -2.44 -2.42
CA ILE A 373 11.61 -3.87 -2.56
C ILE A 373 10.30 -4.62 -2.87
N MET A 374 9.25 -4.35 -2.08
CA MET A 374 7.92 -4.94 -2.27
C MET A 374 7.23 -4.43 -3.54
N MET A 375 7.47 -3.18 -3.96
CA MET A 375 7.01 -2.66 -5.25
C MET A 375 7.60 -3.47 -6.42
N ALA A 376 8.93 -3.59 -6.49
CA ALA A 376 9.59 -4.35 -7.55
C ALA A 376 9.18 -5.84 -7.55
N LEU A 377 8.97 -6.43 -6.36
CA LEU A 377 8.55 -7.83 -6.21
C LEU A 377 7.07 -8.07 -6.58
N SER A 378 6.21 -7.05 -6.47
CA SER A 378 4.78 -7.15 -6.80
C SER A 378 4.42 -6.67 -8.22
N ALA A 379 5.27 -5.87 -8.87
CA ALA A 379 5.17 -5.32 -10.23
C ALA A 379 4.12 -5.97 -11.16
N ALA A 380 3.03 -5.26 -11.44
CA ALA A 380 1.86 -5.75 -12.19
C ALA A 380 1.40 -4.83 -13.34
N SER A 381 2.10 -3.72 -13.61
CA SER A 381 1.60 -2.62 -14.43
C SER A 381 2.45 -2.31 -15.69
N PRO A 382 2.47 -3.18 -16.72
CA PRO A 382 3.28 -2.97 -17.92
C PRO A 382 2.52 -2.32 -19.10
N ILE A 383 1.21 -2.10 -18.99
CA ILE A 383 0.36 -1.53 -20.05
C ILE A 383 -0.39 -0.31 -19.53
N PHE A 384 -0.38 0.78 -20.29
CA PHE A 384 -1.19 1.97 -20.06
C PHE A 384 -1.73 2.54 -21.37
N ARG A 385 -3.00 2.98 -21.39
CA ARG A 385 -3.67 3.66 -22.52
C ARG A 385 -3.52 2.92 -23.87
N GLY A 386 -3.53 1.59 -23.85
CA GLY A 386 -3.36 0.78 -25.07
C GLY A 386 -1.92 0.67 -25.57
N PHE A 387 -0.91 0.90 -24.73
CA PHE A 387 0.51 0.76 -25.05
C PHE A 387 1.28 -0.02 -23.98
N LEU A 388 2.28 -0.81 -24.40
CA LEU A 388 3.31 -1.30 -23.48
C LEU A 388 4.23 -0.14 -23.06
N SER A 389 4.42 0.04 -21.76
CA SER A 389 5.35 1.01 -21.17
C SER A 389 6.70 0.35 -20.82
N ASP A 390 7.76 1.14 -20.64
CA ASP A 390 9.08 0.66 -20.18
C ASP A 390 9.26 0.67 -18.66
N ILE A 391 8.13 0.62 -17.95
CA ILE A 391 8.03 0.43 -16.50
C ILE A 391 7.12 -0.78 -16.23
N ASP A 392 7.23 -1.37 -15.04
CA ASP A 392 6.39 -2.50 -14.61
C ASP A 392 5.50 -2.18 -13.38
N CYS A 393 5.49 -0.92 -12.90
CA CYS A 393 4.76 -0.49 -11.70
C CYS A 393 3.94 0.79 -11.90
N ARG A 394 2.80 0.93 -11.21
CA ARG A 394 1.88 2.07 -11.35
C ARG A 394 2.34 3.38 -10.69
N TRP A 395 3.34 3.33 -9.82
CA TRP A 395 3.57 4.39 -8.82
C TRP A 395 3.77 5.79 -9.42
N SER A 396 4.58 5.93 -10.48
CA SER A 396 4.77 7.19 -11.20
C SER A 396 3.52 7.69 -11.93
N VAL A 397 2.59 6.81 -12.27
CA VAL A 397 1.30 7.17 -12.89
C VAL A 397 0.43 7.88 -11.87
N ILE A 398 0.26 7.29 -10.69
CA ILE A 398 -0.56 7.88 -9.62
C ILE A 398 0.10 9.13 -9.05
N ALA A 399 1.43 9.12 -8.88
CA ALA A 399 2.20 10.29 -8.46
C ALA A 399 1.98 11.51 -9.37
N GLN A 400 1.98 11.31 -10.69
CA GLN A 400 1.70 12.36 -11.68
C GLN A 400 0.19 12.68 -11.77
N SER A 401 -0.70 11.70 -11.64
CA SER A 401 -2.15 11.89 -11.85
C SER A 401 -2.83 12.74 -10.78
N VAL A 402 -2.20 12.95 -9.62
CA VAL A 402 -2.64 13.89 -8.58
C VAL A 402 -1.60 14.96 -8.22
N ASP A 403 -0.66 15.24 -9.14
CA ASP A 403 0.30 16.33 -8.95
C ASP A 403 -0.38 17.69 -9.08
N ASP A 404 -0.84 18.23 -7.96
CA ASP A 404 -1.55 19.51 -7.86
C ASP A 404 -0.65 20.74 -7.87
N ARG A 405 0.68 20.55 -7.94
CA ARG A 405 1.66 21.65 -7.92
C ARG A 405 1.50 22.57 -9.13
N THR A 406 1.45 23.86 -8.85
CA THR A 406 1.62 24.93 -9.81
C THR A 406 3.03 24.93 -10.42
N GLU A 407 3.18 25.59 -11.56
CA GLU A 407 4.50 25.76 -12.21
C GLU A 407 5.52 26.46 -11.29
N ALA A 408 5.07 27.35 -10.40
CA ALA A 408 5.92 28.02 -9.41
C ALA A 408 6.40 27.07 -8.30
N GLU A 409 5.58 26.11 -7.87
CA GLU A 409 5.98 25.07 -6.91
C GLU A 409 6.92 24.04 -7.54
N ILE A 410 6.76 23.74 -8.84
CA ILE A 410 7.63 22.79 -9.57
C ILE A 410 9.02 23.40 -9.83
N THR A 411 9.06 24.66 -10.28
CA THR A 411 10.29 25.37 -10.70
C THR A 411 11.00 26.10 -9.56
N GLY A 412 10.26 26.59 -8.56
CA GLY A 412 10.77 27.55 -7.57
C GLY A 412 10.71 29.02 -8.00
N HIS A 413 9.99 29.37 -9.07
CA HIS A 413 9.94 30.73 -9.62
C HIS A 413 8.53 31.15 -10.05
N CYS A 414 8.08 32.33 -9.61
CA CYS A 414 6.86 32.96 -10.14
C CYS A 414 7.13 33.62 -11.50
N GLN A 415 6.52 33.13 -12.57
CA GLN A 415 6.72 33.64 -13.93
C GLN A 415 6.25 35.11 -14.10
N GLU A 416 5.20 35.53 -13.37
CA GLU A 416 4.61 36.88 -13.50
C GLU A 416 5.53 38.02 -13.03
N ASN A 417 6.45 37.75 -12.10
CA ASN A 417 7.24 38.79 -11.42
C ASN A 417 8.71 38.40 -11.14
N GLY A 418 9.14 37.19 -11.50
CA GLY A 418 10.50 36.69 -11.29
C GLY A 418 10.88 36.40 -9.84
N GLN A 419 9.94 36.48 -8.89
CA GLN A 419 10.24 36.22 -7.48
C GLN A 419 10.51 34.73 -7.22
N SER A 420 11.43 34.45 -6.29
CA SER A 420 11.66 33.10 -5.79
C SER A 420 10.43 32.59 -5.06
N TYR A 421 9.97 31.40 -5.42
CA TYR A 421 8.87 30.69 -4.79
C TYR A 421 9.40 29.45 -4.04
N GLY A 422 8.63 28.95 -3.07
CA GLY A 422 8.98 27.72 -2.35
C GLY A 422 8.86 26.49 -3.26
N ARG A 423 9.99 25.97 -3.77
CA ARG A 423 9.99 24.77 -4.62
C ARG A 423 9.59 23.53 -3.83
N ILE A 424 8.51 22.87 -4.20
CA ILE A 424 8.05 21.60 -3.62
C ILE A 424 8.54 20.44 -4.49
N PRO A 425 9.48 19.60 -4.02
CA PRO A 425 10.22 18.68 -4.87
C PRO A 425 9.37 17.53 -5.44
N LYS A 426 8.38 17.06 -4.68
CA LYS A 426 7.55 15.86 -4.96
C LYS A 426 6.06 16.20 -5.07
N SER A 427 5.31 15.32 -5.74
CA SER A 427 3.83 15.36 -5.73
C SER A 427 3.28 15.13 -4.31
N ARG A 428 1.99 15.39 -4.08
CA ARG A 428 1.31 14.99 -2.82
C ARG A 428 1.00 13.48 -2.77
N TYR A 429 1.22 12.77 -3.87
CA TYR A 429 1.37 11.32 -3.92
C TYR A 429 2.82 11.00 -4.30
N ASP A 430 3.64 10.54 -3.36
CA ASP A 430 5.05 10.15 -3.60
C ASP A 430 5.61 9.33 -2.42
N SER A 431 6.80 8.76 -2.56
CA SER A 431 7.63 8.25 -1.47
C SER A 431 7.67 9.16 -0.23
N ILE A 432 7.75 8.59 0.98
CA ILE A 432 7.85 9.37 2.22
C ILE A 432 9.07 10.30 2.26
N ASP A 433 8.99 11.36 3.07
CA ASP A 433 10.01 12.42 3.15
C ASP A 433 10.86 12.35 4.43
N LEU A 434 10.34 11.76 5.51
CA LEU A 434 10.96 11.78 6.83
C LEU A 434 10.68 10.49 7.60
N TYR A 435 11.73 9.93 8.22
CA TYR A 435 11.61 9.06 9.37
C TYR A 435 11.09 9.84 10.59
N ILE A 436 10.14 9.27 11.32
CA ILE A 436 9.32 9.96 12.33
C ILE A 436 9.62 9.55 13.78
N SER A 437 10.32 8.44 14.02
CA SER A 437 10.83 8.12 15.35
C SER A 437 11.95 9.10 15.74
N PRO A 438 11.93 9.69 16.95
CA PRO A 438 13.04 10.49 17.47
C PRO A 438 14.38 9.74 17.47
N GLN A 439 14.36 8.40 17.51
CA GLN A 439 15.56 7.57 17.46
C GLN A 439 16.16 7.52 16.05
N HIS A 440 15.36 7.67 14.99
CA HIS A 440 15.74 7.38 13.59
C HIS A 440 16.04 8.61 12.74
N VAL A 441 15.75 9.83 13.22
CA VAL A 441 15.93 11.09 12.46
C VAL A 441 17.33 11.33 11.90
N HIS A 442 18.36 10.63 12.38
CA HIS A 442 19.73 10.71 11.85
C HIS A 442 19.88 10.15 10.43
N TYR A 443 18.90 9.37 9.92
CA TYR A 443 18.84 8.93 8.52
C TYR A 443 18.10 9.91 7.59
N ASN A 444 17.52 11.01 8.11
CA ASN A 444 16.85 12.04 7.30
C ASN A 444 17.88 12.98 6.66
N ASP A 445 18.43 12.58 5.52
CA ASP A 445 19.51 13.28 4.80
C ASP A 445 19.02 14.14 3.61
N ILE A 446 17.72 14.08 3.27
CA ILE A 446 17.10 14.92 2.23
C ILE A 446 16.56 16.25 2.80
N ASN A 447 16.52 17.29 1.96
CA ASN A 447 15.90 18.56 2.33
C ASN A 447 14.38 18.52 2.10
N VAL A 448 13.61 18.75 3.15
CA VAL A 448 12.14 18.65 3.17
C VAL A 448 11.54 20.01 3.47
N VAL A 449 10.60 20.45 2.63
CA VAL A 449 9.83 21.69 2.83
C VAL A 449 8.72 21.43 3.86
N TYR A 450 8.58 22.31 4.87
CA TYR A 450 7.55 22.23 5.89
C TYR A 450 7.10 23.63 6.32
N ASN A 451 5.90 23.73 6.88
CA ASN A 451 5.40 25.00 7.42
C ASN A 451 6.00 25.24 8.82
N GLU A 452 6.92 26.20 8.92
CA GLU A 452 7.64 26.51 10.17
C GLU A 452 6.70 26.93 11.31
N ARG A 453 5.67 27.74 11.02
CA ARG A 453 4.66 28.19 12.01
C ARG A 453 3.93 27.01 12.65
N TYR A 454 3.50 26.03 11.86
CA TYR A 454 2.81 24.86 12.39
C TYR A 454 3.76 23.90 13.11
N TYR A 455 5.00 23.77 12.63
CA TYR A 455 6.05 23.02 13.32
C TYR A 455 6.30 23.58 14.73
N GLU A 456 6.51 24.90 14.85
CA GLU A 456 6.67 25.58 16.14
C GLU A 456 5.43 25.43 17.02
N GLN A 457 4.23 25.58 16.46
CA GLN A 457 2.97 25.40 17.19
C GLN A 457 2.85 23.99 17.80
N MET A 458 3.23 22.94 17.06
CA MET A 458 3.21 21.56 17.55
C MET A 458 4.32 21.28 18.59
N VAL A 459 5.55 21.77 18.37
CA VAL A 459 6.66 21.61 19.33
C VAL A 459 6.37 22.34 20.65
N ASN A 460 5.80 23.55 20.59
CA ASN A 460 5.36 24.30 21.77
C ASN A 460 4.20 23.62 22.52
N ASN A 461 3.49 22.68 21.88
CA ASN A 461 2.48 21.82 22.50
C ASN A 461 3.03 20.43 22.88
N HIS A 462 4.35 20.29 23.03
CA HIS A 462 5.06 19.10 23.48
C HIS A 462 4.94 17.87 22.55
N ILE A 463 4.71 18.10 21.26
CA ILE A 463 4.79 17.05 20.23
C ILE A 463 6.28 16.86 19.83
N PRO A 464 6.80 15.62 19.75
CA PRO A 464 8.16 15.35 19.31
C PRO A 464 8.49 16.01 17.97
N SER A 465 9.66 16.65 17.88
CA SER A 465 10.05 17.44 16.70
C SER A 465 10.08 16.64 15.39
N SER A 466 10.32 15.32 15.46
CA SER A 466 10.23 14.41 14.31
C SER A 466 8.81 14.31 13.75
N ILE A 467 7.82 14.04 14.62
CA ILE A 467 6.40 13.96 14.29
C ILE A 467 5.87 15.34 13.88
N ALA A 468 6.23 16.40 14.61
CA ALA A 468 5.85 17.77 14.29
C ALA A 468 6.37 18.20 12.90
N LYS A 469 7.61 17.83 12.53
CA LYS A 469 8.17 18.14 11.20
C LYS A 469 7.50 17.32 10.09
N HIS A 470 7.16 16.06 10.34
CA HIS A 470 6.38 15.25 9.41
C HIS A 470 5.00 15.86 9.13
N ILE A 471 4.20 16.18 10.15
CA ILE A 471 2.88 16.79 9.96
C ILE A 471 3.00 18.19 9.33
N ALA A 472 3.98 19.01 9.75
CA ALA A 472 4.21 20.32 9.14
C ALA A 472 4.65 20.25 7.66
N HIS A 473 5.23 19.13 7.22
CA HIS A 473 5.50 18.86 5.81
C HIS A 473 4.20 18.52 5.04
N LEU A 474 3.33 17.66 5.57
CA LEU A 474 2.04 17.35 4.92
C LEU A 474 1.16 18.61 4.77
N PHE A 475 1.25 19.52 5.74
CA PHE A 475 0.53 20.81 5.79
C PHE A 475 1.18 21.94 4.96
N ILE A 476 2.12 21.65 4.06
CA ILE A 476 2.46 22.59 2.95
C ILE A 476 1.42 22.58 1.83
N ARG A 477 0.54 21.58 1.80
CA ARG A 477 -0.48 21.39 0.76
C ARG A 477 -1.74 22.20 1.05
N ASP A 478 -2.48 22.55 0.00
CA ASP A 478 -3.85 23.02 0.14
C ASP A 478 -4.82 21.84 0.35
N PRO A 479 -5.94 22.04 1.08
CA PRO A 479 -7.08 21.13 1.02
C PRO A 479 -7.65 21.11 -0.40
N LEU A 480 -8.14 19.95 -0.85
CA LEU A 480 -8.68 19.78 -2.21
C LEU A 480 -10.20 19.57 -2.26
N VAL A 481 -10.80 19.10 -1.17
CA VAL A 481 -12.24 18.86 -1.03
C VAL A 481 -12.67 19.34 0.34
N ILE A 482 -13.51 20.36 0.43
CA ILE A 482 -14.14 20.82 1.66
C ILE A 482 -15.64 20.80 1.44
N PHE A 483 -16.40 20.28 2.41
CA PHE A 483 -17.86 20.31 2.40
C PHE A 483 -18.36 21.46 3.28
N LYS A 484 -19.41 22.18 2.85
CA LYS A 484 -19.92 23.38 3.56
C LYS A 484 -20.34 23.05 4.99
N GLU A 485 -20.90 21.87 5.19
CA GLU A 485 -21.36 21.29 6.46
C GLU A 485 -20.22 20.95 7.43
N LYS A 486 -18.97 20.95 6.94
CA LYS A 486 -17.74 20.68 7.70
C LYS A 486 -16.79 21.88 7.74
N MET A 487 -17.31 23.09 7.50
CA MET A 487 -16.57 24.34 7.72
C MET A 487 -16.33 24.60 9.21
N ASP A 488 -17.39 24.84 9.98
CA ASP A 488 -17.33 25.18 11.40
C ASP A 488 -17.51 23.91 12.27
N VAL A 489 -16.41 23.25 12.60
CA VAL A 489 -16.35 22.03 13.43
C VAL A 489 -15.69 22.28 14.79
N ASP A 490 -15.93 21.41 15.77
CA ASP A 490 -15.27 21.51 17.08
C ASP A 490 -13.90 20.84 17.06
N ASP A 491 -12.82 21.65 17.08
CA ASP A 491 -11.43 21.18 17.07
C ASP A 491 -11.06 20.18 18.19
N THR A 492 -11.89 20.05 19.23
CA THR A 492 -11.69 19.11 20.36
C THR A 492 -12.47 17.79 20.21
N LYS A 493 -13.38 17.69 19.23
CA LYS A 493 -14.28 16.54 19.03
C LYS A 493 -14.25 15.95 17.62
N GLU A 494 -13.86 16.75 16.64
CA GLU A 494 -13.78 16.38 15.23
C GLU A 494 -12.33 16.47 14.72
N SER A 495 -12.02 15.74 13.65
CA SER A 495 -10.67 15.70 13.04
C SER A 495 -10.72 15.89 11.52
N ASP A 496 -11.83 16.42 11.02
CA ASP A 496 -12.17 16.52 9.61
C ASP A 496 -11.23 17.44 8.82
N HIS A 497 -10.71 18.50 9.42
CA HIS A 497 -9.73 19.38 8.77
C HIS A 497 -8.34 18.78 8.77
N PHE A 498 -7.97 18.03 9.82
CA PHE A 498 -6.76 17.21 9.83
C PHE A 498 -6.81 16.14 8.72
N GLU A 499 -7.91 15.37 8.67
CA GLU A 499 -8.12 14.32 7.66
C GLU A 499 -8.29 14.87 6.24
N ASN A 500 -8.64 16.15 6.06
CA ASN A 500 -8.61 16.81 4.76
C ASN A 500 -7.20 16.77 4.14
N ILE A 501 -6.20 17.19 4.92
CA ILE A 501 -4.79 17.21 4.50
C ILE A 501 -4.17 15.80 4.56
N GLN A 502 -4.43 15.06 5.63
CA GLN A 502 -3.86 13.73 5.87
C GLN A 502 -4.35 12.68 4.86
N SER A 503 -5.65 12.62 4.56
CA SER A 503 -6.19 11.65 3.58
C SER A 503 -5.83 11.99 2.12
N THR A 504 -5.35 13.20 1.86
CA THR A 504 -4.92 13.68 0.53
C THR A 504 -3.41 13.92 0.41
N ASN A 505 -2.63 13.48 1.39
CA ASN A 505 -1.23 13.12 1.17
C ASN A 505 -1.14 11.59 1.11
N TRP A 506 -0.66 11.04 0.01
CA TRP A 506 -0.70 9.61 -0.31
C TRP A 506 0.72 9.07 -0.44
N GLN A 507 1.36 8.75 0.68
CA GLN A 507 2.75 8.32 0.68
C GLN A 507 2.92 6.79 0.59
N THR A 508 4.15 6.27 0.55
CA THR A 508 4.41 4.81 0.59
C THR A 508 4.08 4.19 1.96
N MET A 509 4.33 4.94 3.03
CA MET A 509 3.83 4.67 4.38
C MET A 509 2.93 5.83 4.82
N ARG A 510 1.81 5.55 5.47
CA ARG A 510 1.00 6.57 6.17
C ARG A 510 0.95 6.27 7.67
N PHE A 511 1.33 7.24 8.49
CA PHE A 511 1.17 7.22 9.95
C PHE A 511 -0.25 7.69 10.29
N LYS A 512 -1.05 6.82 10.89
CA LYS A 512 -2.50 7.02 11.11
C LYS A 512 -2.79 7.14 12.60
N PRO A 513 -3.13 8.33 13.11
CA PRO A 513 -3.64 8.49 14.48
C PRO A 513 -4.87 7.62 14.77
N PRO A 514 -5.21 7.41 16.06
CA PRO A 514 -6.52 6.94 16.45
C PRO A 514 -7.64 7.85 15.90
N PRO A 515 -8.78 7.32 15.47
CA PRO A 515 -9.96 8.11 15.18
C PRO A 515 -10.59 8.64 16.48
N LEU A 516 -11.22 9.81 16.43
CA LEU A 516 -12.07 10.29 17.53
C LEU A 516 -13.35 9.43 17.62
N GLY A 517 -13.85 9.23 18.84
CA GLY A 517 -15.02 8.38 19.12
C GLY A 517 -14.77 6.86 19.11
N GLN A 518 -13.68 6.37 18.51
CA GLN A 518 -13.36 4.94 18.36
C GLN A 518 -12.28 4.50 19.37
N LEU A 519 -12.73 4.01 20.53
CA LEU A 519 -11.87 3.78 21.71
C LEU A 519 -10.95 2.56 21.53
N GLU A 520 -11.38 1.56 20.78
CA GLU A 520 -10.68 0.30 20.47
C GLU A 520 -9.59 0.40 19.39
N ILE A 521 -9.57 1.48 18.58
CA ILE A 521 -8.58 1.68 17.51
C ILE A 521 -7.37 2.47 18.01
N GLY A 522 -6.18 1.88 17.93
CA GLY A 522 -4.90 2.44 18.36
C GLY A 522 -4.18 3.27 17.30
N TRP A 523 -2.91 3.59 17.58
CA TRP A 523 -1.99 4.17 16.61
C TRP A 523 -1.71 3.13 15.50
N ARG A 524 -1.73 3.58 14.24
CA ARG A 524 -1.67 2.69 13.08
C ARG A 524 -0.61 3.15 12.07
N VAL A 525 -0.14 2.19 11.27
CA VAL A 525 0.67 2.45 10.07
C VAL A 525 0.11 1.68 8.88
N GLU A 526 0.20 2.26 7.69
CA GLU A 526 -0.41 1.72 6.47
C GLU A 526 0.67 1.60 5.38
N PHE A 527 0.91 0.37 4.92
CA PHE A 527 1.90 0.00 3.90
C PHE A 527 1.21 -0.05 2.52
N ARG A 528 1.56 0.90 1.65
CA ARG A 528 0.81 1.25 0.43
C ARG A 528 1.45 0.95 -0.95
N PRO A 529 2.72 0.54 -1.10
CA PRO A 529 3.37 0.51 -2.42
C PRO A 529 3.02 -0.72 -3.27
N MET A 530 2.49 -1.80 -2.68
CA MET A 530 2.32 -3.08 -3.36
C MET A 530 1.33 -2.98 -4.51
N GLU A 531 1.65 -3.67 -5.60
CA GLU A 531 0.78 -3.83 -6.76
C GLU A 531 -0.20 -4.98 -6.50
N LEU A 532 -1.37 -4.93 -7.12
CA LEU A 532 -2.37 -6.00 -6.98
C LEU A 532 -2.01 -7.22 -7.85
N GLN A 533 -2.17 -8.42 -7.30
CA GLN A 533 -1.73 -9.68 -7.94
C GLN A 533 -2.86 -10.41 -8.66
N LEU A 534 -2.47 -11.35 -9.53
CA LEU A 534 -3.36 -12.08 -10.43
C LEU A 534 -4.22 -13.15 -9.73
N THR A 535 -3.89 -13.54 -8.49
CA THR A 535 -4.65 -14.48 -7.66
C THR A 535 -4.75 -14.01 -6.22
N ASP A 536 -5.81 -14.44 -5.53
CA ASP A 536 -5.99 -14.16 -4.10
C ASP A 536 -4.92 -14.87 -3.25
N THR A 537 -4.39 -16.00 -3.72
CA THR A 537 -3.25 -16.71 -3.12
C THR A 537 -1.97 -15.87 -3.15
N GLU A 538 -1.68 -15.18 -4.27
CA GLU A 538 -0.55 -14.24 -4.36
C GLU A 538 -0.76 -13.00 -3.49
N ASN A 539 -1.97 -12.43 -3.47
CA ASN A 539 -2.30 -11.28 -2.64
C ASN A 539 -2.12 -11.63 -1.15
N ALA A 540 -2.68 -12.77 -0.70
CA ALA A 540 -2.50 -13.29 0.65
C ALA A 540 -1.02 -13.54 0.99
N ALA A 541 -0.22 -14.08 0.06
CA ALA A 541 1.22 -14.29 0.26
C ALA A 541 1.96 -12.98 0.57
N LEU A 542 1.68 -11.91 -0.19
CA LEU A 542 2.30 -10.59 0.03
C LEU A 542 1.86 -9.96 1.36
N VAL A 543 0.56 -10.02 1.71
CA VAL A 543 0.04 -9.56 3.01
C VAL A 543 0.71 -10.31 4.17
N ILE A 544 0.72 -11.65 4.11
CA ILE A 544 1.30 -12.49 5.15
C ILE A 544 2.81 -12.26 5.30
N PHE A 545 3.54 -12.04 4.20
CA PHE A 545 4.96 -11.72 4.26
C PHE A 545 5.24 -10.39 4.94
N ILE A 546 4.52 -9.31 4.60
CA ILE A 546 4.73 -8.01 5.25
C ILE A 546 4.28 -8.03 6.73
N VAL A 547 3.24 -8.80 7.06
CA VAL A 547 2.80 -9.08 8.44
C VAL A 547 3.85 -9.87 9.22
N LEU A 548 4.49 -10.87 8.63
CA LEU A 548 5.57 -11.61 9.29
C LEU A 548 6.82 -10.73 9.45
N LEU A 549 7.10 -9.81 8.52
CA LEU A 549 8.22 -8.88 8.63
C LEU A 549 8.04 -7.86 9.77
N THR A 550 6.84 -7.35 10.05
CA THR A 550 6.64 -6.49 11.24
C THR A 550 6.94 -7.27 12.54
N ARG A 551 6.49 -8.52 12.64
CA ARG A 551 6.76 -9.38 13.80
C ARG A 551 8.24 -9.73 13.94
N LEU A 552 8.94 -9.94 12.83
CA LEU A 552 10.39 -10.12 12.80
C LEU A 552 11.13 -8.85 13.26
N ILE A 553 10.74 -7.68 12.75
CA ILE A 553 11.32 -6.38 13.11
C ILE A 553 11.17 -6.11 14.61
N LEU A 554 9.96 -6.31 15.16
CA LEU A 554 9.69 -6.08 16.59
C LEU A 554 10.36 -7.13 17.48
N SER A 555 10.20 -8.42 17.18
CA SER A 555 10.76 -9.52 17.98
C SER A 555 12.27 -9.47 18.07
N PHE A 556 12.95 -9.17 16.96
CA PHE A 556 14.42 -9.17 16.89
C PHE A 556 15.03 -7.77 16.98
N ASN A 557 14.21 -6.72 17.19
CA ASN A 557 14.61 -5.31 17.18
C ASN A 557 15.49 -4.98 15.95
N LEU A 558 15.02 -5.36 14.76
CA LEU A 558 15.81 -5.23 13.53
C LEU A 558 15.96 -3.77 13.12
N ASN A 559 17.18 -3.41 12.72
CA ASN A 559 17.49 -2.12 12.13
C ASN A 559 17.72 -2.29 10.61
N LEU A 560 16.68 -2.07 9.82
CA LEU A 560 16.71 -2.09 8.34
C LEU A 560 17.02 -0.71 7.73
N LEU A 561 17.15 0.33 8.57
CA LEU A 561 17.22 1.72 8.14
C LEU A 561 18.46 2.02 7.29
N ILE A 562 18.24 2.87 6.29
CA ILE A 562 19.22 3.43 5.35
C ILE A 562 18.94 4.94 5.23
N PRO A 563 19.84 5.77 4.67
CA PRO A 563 19.55 7.18 4.44
C PRO A 563 18.32 7.38 3.55
N MET A 564 17.49 8.38 3.83
CA MET A 564 16.23 8.62 3.10
C MET A 564 16.46 8.87 1.60
N SER A 565 17.56 9.52 1.22
CA SER A 565 17.98 9.69 -0.17
C SER A 565 18.12 8.36 -0.93
N LYS A 566 18.46 7.27 -0.21
CA LYS A 566 18.57 5.92 -0.76
C LYS A 566 17.24 5.20 -0.85
N VAL A 567 16.27 5.53 0.01
CA VAL A 567 14.87 5.12 -0.19
C VAL A 567 14.30 5.80 -1.44
N GLU A 568 14.53 7.10 -1.65
CA GLU A 568 14.10 7.81 -2.86
C GLU A 568 14.79 7.34 -4.14
N GLU A 569 16.06 6.94 -4.08
CA GLU A 569 16.79 6.33 -5.20
C GLU A 569 16.17 4.97 -5.56
N ASN A 570 15.98 4.10 -4.55
CA ASN A 570 15.34 2.80 -4.71
C ASN A 570 13.91 2.90 -5.27
N MET A 571 13.13 3.90 -4.83
CA MET A 571 11.75 4.12 -5.29
C MET A 571 11.65 4.48 -6.78
N LYS A 572 12.72 5.02 -7.38
CA LYS A 572 12.80 5.24 -8.83
C LYS A 572 13.18 3.93 -9.54
N VAL A 573 14.20 3.24 -9.04
CA VAL A 573 14.69 1.96 -9.57
C VAL A 573 13.64 0.85 -9.52
N ALA A 574 12.76 0.85 -8.51
CA ALA A 574 11.71 -0.16 -8.31
C ALA A 574 10.66 -0.24 -9.42
N GLN A 575 10.55 0.81 -10.24
CA GLN A 575 9.51 0.94 -11.27
C GLN A 575 10.03 0.54 -12.66
N GLU A 576 11.35 0.49 -12.86
CA GLU A 576 11.97 0.16 -14.15
C GLU A 576 11.60 -1.25 -14.62
N ARG A 577 11.51 -1.46 -15.95
CA ARG A 577 11.23 -2.78 -16.51
C ARG A 577 12.22 -3.85 -16.01
N ASP A 578 11.69 -5.00 -15.61
CA ASP A 578 12.42 -6.14 -15.03
C ASP A 578 13.20 -5.79 -13.73
N ALA A 579 12.82 -4.74 -12.99
CA ALA A 579 13.55 -4.27 -11.80
C ALA A 579 13.87 -5.36 -10.78
N VAL A 580 12.93 -6.29 -10.54
CA VAL A 580 13.10 -7.43 -9.62
C VAL A 580 14.33 -8.28 -9.91
N LYS A 581 14.71 -8.40 -11.18
CA LYS A 581 15.75 -9.31 -11.68
C LYS A 581 17.03 -8.59 -12.09
N ASN A 582 16.88 -7.40 -12.70
CA ASN A 582 17.96 -6.72 -13.42
C ASN A 582 18.56 -5.53 -12.66
N LYS A 583 18.03 -5.17 -11.49
CA LYS A 583 18.46 -3.98 -10.73
C LYS A 583 19.00 -4.35 -9.34
N ARG A 584 19.73 -3.42 -8.74
CA ARG A 584 20.23 -3.51 -7.36
C ARG A 584 19.71 -2.30 -6.57
N PHE A 585 19.33 -2.56 -5.33
CA PHE A 585 18.69 -1.63 -4.41
C PHE A 585 19.60 -1.40 -3.21
N TRP A 586 19.70 -0.17 -2.74
CA TRP A 586 20.38 0.14 -1.48
C TRP A 586 19.64 -0.52 -0.33
N PHE A 587 20.29 -1.43 0.37
CA PHE A 587 19.73 -2.12 1.53
C PHE A 587 20.73 -2.15 2.68
N ARG A 588 20.25 -2.44 3.89
CA ARG A 588 21.08 -2.56 5.08
C ARG A 588 22.16 -3.63 4.86
N ARG A 589 23.44 -3.29 5.04
CA ARG A 589 24.56 -4.23 4.87
C ARG A 589 24.57 -5.28 5.99
N ASN A 590 24.53 -4.81 7.23
CA ASN A 590 24.62 -5.63 8.43
C ASN A 590 23.36 -5.47 9.28
N ILE A 591 22.73 -6.60 9.62
CA ILE A 591 21.66 -6.69 10.61
C ILE A 591 22.27 -7.12 11.94
N SER A 592 22.15 -6.27 12.95
CA SER A 592 22.53 -6.54 14.34
C SER A 592 21.35 -7.06 15.14
N PHE A 593 21.57 -8.04 16.02
CA PHE A 593 20.55 -8.57 16.94
C PHE A 593 20.90 -8.24 18.40
N PRO A 594 19.90 -8.00 19.27
CA PRO A 594 20.07 -7.90 20.72
C PRO A 594 20.82 -9.09 21.32
N GLN A 595 21.67 -8.83 22.33
CA GLN A 595 22.54 -9.84 22.94
C GLN A 595 21.76 -10.92 23.71
N ASN A 596 20.66 -10.57 24.38
CA ASN A 596 19.73 -11.51 25.01
C ASN A 596 19.12 -12.48 23.99
N ILE A 597 18.78 -11.99 22.80
CA ILE A 597 18.28 -12.81 21.68
C ILE A 597 19.39 -13.72 21.16
N ARG A 598 20.60 -13.18 20.88
CA ARG A 598 21.79 -13.99 20.54
C ARG A 598 22.05 -15.12 21.54
N GLU A 599 21.82 -14.89 22.83
CA GLU A 599 22.01 -15.87 23.90
C GLU A 599 20.88 -16.91 23.96
N HIS A 600 19.60 -16.50 23.89
CA HIS A 600 18.46 -17.43 23.80
C HIS A 600 18.61 -18.40 22.60
N LEU A 601 19.02 -17.86 21.45
CA LEU A 601 19.26 -18.61 20.21
C LEU A 601 20.48 -19.54 20.29
N ARG A 602 21.46 -19.26 21.17
CA ARG A 602 22.58 -20.18 21.46
C ARG A 602 22.16 -21.37 22.33
N VAL A 603 21.10 -21.24 23.14
CA VAL A 603 20.66 -22.28 24.10
C VAL A 603 19.78 -23.35 23.44
N ARG A 604 18.89 -22.99 22.51
CA ARG A 604 17.93 -23.93 21.84
C ARG A 604 18.57 -24.89 20.79
N ARG A 605 19.82 -25.33 21.01
CA ARG A 605 20.56 -26.20 20.07
C ARG A 605 20.06 -27.67 20.06
N LYS A 606 19.14 -28.00 19.15
CA LYS A 606 19.02 -29.35 18.56
C LYS A 606 19.56 -29.34 17.12
N PRO A 607 20.78 -29.85 16.85
CA PRO A 607 21.47 -29.59 15.59
C PRO A 607 21.22 -30.69 14.53
N GLN A 608 20.31 -30.46 13.59
CA GLN A 608 20.26 -31.22 12.32
C GLN A 608 20.05 -30.36 11.05
N CYS A 609 19.40 -29.20 11.13
CA CYS A 609 19.17 -28.35 9.94
C CYS A 609 20.24 -27.24 9.72
N TRP A 610 21.08 -26.93 10.73
CA TRP A 610 21.96 -25.75 10.72
C TRP A 610 23.45 -26.01 10.39
N SER A 611 23.81 -27.18 9.87
CA SER A 611 25.21 -27.49 9.54
C SER A 611 25.80 -26.62 8.42
N SER A 612 24.96 -26.07 7.55
CA SER A 612 25.37 -25.35 6.34
C SER A 612 25.59 -23.84 6.50
N ILE A 613 25.09 -23.20 7.58
CA ILE A 613 25.18 -21.73 7.75
C ILE A 613 26.08 -21.40 8.94
N LYS A 614 27.40 -21.41 8.70
CA LYS A 614 28.41 -20.92 9.68
C LYS A 614 28.29 -19.42 9.94
N GLN A 615 27.90 -18.65 8.92
CA GLN A 615 28.05 -17.18 8.85
C GLN A 615 27.35 -16.39 9.97
N LEU A 616 26.18 -16.86 10.43
CA LEU A 616 25.40 -16.13 11.43
C LEU A 616 26.14 -15.90 12.75
N SER A 617 27.16 -16.72 13.11
CA SER A 617 27.98 -16.46 14.30
C SER A 617 28.64 -15.09 14.29
N ASN A 618 28.98 -14.57 13.11
CA ASN A 618 29.67 -13.30 12.89
C ASN A 618 28.68 -12.12 12.79
N CYS A 619 27.45 -12.33 12.29
CA CYS A 619 26.41 -11.28 12.24
C CYS A 619 26.06 -10.66 13.61
N PHE A 620 26.43 -11.34 14.71
CA PHE A 620 26.15 -10.90 16.07
C PHE A 620 27.27 -10.05 16.73
N THR A 621 28.35 -9.66 16.03
CA THR A 621 29.51 -8.98 16.67
C THR A 621 29.43 -7.45 16.70
N SER A 622 28.42 -6.89 17.39
CA SER A 622 28.42 -5.46 17.77
C SER A 622 27.68 -5.25 19.10
N THR A 623 28.40 -4.86 20.16
CA THR A 623 27.86 -4.57 21.49
C THR A 623 27.94 -3.07 21.81
N SER A 624 27.06 -2.30 21.18
CA SER A 624 26.82 -0.87 21.42
C SER A 624 25.39 -0.54 20.99
N SER A 625 24.77 0.50 21.57
CA SER A 625 23.36 0.84 21.31
C SER A 625 23.04 0.93 19.82
N GLY A 626 21.99 0.20 19.38
CA GLY A 626 21.82 -0.30 18.00
C GLY A 626 21.47 0.72 16.91
N TYR A 627 21.71 2.01 17.13
CA TYR A 627 21.46 3.09 16.17
C TYR A 627 22.72 3.91 15.95
N ASP A 628 23.00 4.20 14.68
CA ASP A 628 24.34 4.57 14.25
C ASP A 628 24.52 6.08 14.24
N ARG A 629 25.00 6.62 15.36
CA ARG A 629 25.01 8.08 15.61
C ARG A 629 26.11 8.85 14.88
N SER A 630 26.99 8.20 14.10
CA SER A 630 28.08 8.88 13.39
C SER A 630 27.84 8.93 11.88
N LYS A 631 27.93 10.12 11.29
CA LYS A 631 27.64 10.36 9.87
C LYS A 631 28.43 9.43 8.95
N LYS A 632 29.72 9.22 9.23
CA LYS A 632 30.60 8.34 8.45
C LYS A 632 30.09 6.90 8.42
N ASN A 633 29.53 6.40 9.52
CA ASN A 633 29.01 5.03 9.55
C ASN A 633 27.64 4.94 8.88
N ILE A 634 26.76 5.94 9.05
CA ILE A 634 25.48 6.06 8.32
C ILE A 634 25.73 6.01 6.80
N GLU A 635 26.71 6.74 6.31
CA GLU A 635 27.15 6.73 4.90
C GLU A 635 27.66 5.34 4.42
N ASN A 636 28.01 4.44 5.34
CA ASN A 636 28.52 3.08 5.06
C ASN A 636 27.57 1.95 5.50
N CYS A 637 26.41 2.26 6.11
CA CYS A 637 25.52 1.26 6.72
C CYS A 637 24.79 0.39 5.67
N CYS A 638 24.76 0.86 4.42
CA CYS A 638 24.08 0.21 3.31
C CYS A 638 25.05 -0.30 2.23
N VAL A 639 24.50 -1.10 1.32
CA VAL A 639 25.16 -1.66 0.13
C VAL A 639 24.07 -1.93 -0.92
N GLN A 640 24.42 -1.95 -2.21
CA GLN A 640 23.47 -2.31 -3.28
C GLN A 640 23.34 -3.83 -3.41
N LEU A 641 22.13 -4.37 -3.21
CA LEU A 641 21.78 -5.79 -3.32
C LEU A 641 20.69 -6.04 -4.37
N THR A 642 20.64 -7.21 -5.01
CA THR A 642 19.45 -7.61 -5.80
C THR A 642 18.26 -7.94 -4.89
N ILE A 643 17.04 -8.03 -5.46
CA ILE A 643 15.88 -8.53 -4.70
C ILE A 643 16.12 -9.96 -4.21
N ASP A 644 16.75 -10.83 -5.02
CA ASP A 644 17.16 -12.18 -4.62
C ASP A 644 18.10 -12.17 -3.40
N GLU A 645 19.15 -11.35 -3.42
CA GLU A 645 20.10 -11.20 -2.31
C GLU A 645 19.44 -10.64 -1.02
N ILE A 646 18.42 -9.78 -1.15
CA ILE A 646 17.65 -9.26 0.00
C ILE A 646 16.67 -10.30 0.55
N ILE A 647 15.97 -11.03 -0.32
CA ILE A 647 14.89 -11.94 0.06
C ILE A 647 15.45 -13.30 0.50
N ASN A 648 16.33 -13.89 -0.30
CA ASN A 648 16.88 -15.24 -0.11
C ASN A 648 18.27 -15.25 0.53
N GLY A 649 18.99 -14.12 0.51
CA GLY A 649 20.34 -13.97 1.08
C GLY A 649 21.43 -14.00 0.02
N THR A 650 22.58 -13.39 0.31
CA THR A 650 23.71 -13.32 -0.64
C THR A 650 24.42 -14.66 -0.75
N HIS A 651 24.65 -15.14 -1.98
CA HIS A 651 25.53 -16.29 -2.23
C HIS A 651 27.00 -15.92 -2.01
N VAL A 652 27.54 -16.30 -0.85
CA VAL A 652 28.97 -16.20 -0.54
C VAL A 652 29.66 -17.46 -1.08
N ASN A 653 30.71 -17.30 -1.87
CA ASN A 653 31.55 -18.41 -2.31
C ASN A 653 32.43 -18.90 -1.15
N ASP A 654 32.72 -20.21 -1.07
CA ASP A 654 33.52 -20.88 -0.01
C ASP A 654 35.04 -20.52 -0.02
N GLY A 655 35.40 -19.27 -0.32
CA GLY A 655 36.79 -18.79 -0.43
C GLY A 655 37.08 -17.38 0.13
N ASP A 656 36.08 -16.51 0.29
CA ASP A 656 36.27 -15.14 0.82
C ASP A 656 35.90 -15.06 2.31
N ASP A 657 36.84 -15.47 3.17
CA ASP A 657 36.67 -15.67 4.63
C ASP A 657 36.39 -14.37 5.44
N ASP A 658 36.47 -13.20 4.79
CA ASP A 658 36.40 -11.86 5.43
C ASP A 658 35.21 -11.01 4.94
N SER A 659 34.24 -11.59 4.22
CA SER A 659 33.01 -10.90 3.79
C SER A 659 31.73 -11.56 4.33
N SER A 660 31.17 -10.97 5.39
CA SER A 660 29.88 -11.41 5.93
C SER A 660 28.73 -10.99 5.00
N GLY A 661 28.16 -11.95 4.29
CA GLY A 661 27.00 -11.74 3.41
C GLY A 661 25.72 -11.32 4.16
N PHE A 662 24.76 -10.75 3.42
CA PHE A 662 23.44 -10.44 3.95
C PHE A 662 22.63 -11.74 4.10
N PRO A 663 22.01 -12.01 5.28
CA PRO A 663 21.44 -13.32 5.60
C PRO A 663 20.14 -13.67 4.87
N GLY A 664 19.46 -12.69 4.24
CA GLY A 664 18.17 -12.87 3.57
C GLY A 664 16.98 -12.75 4.53
N LEU A 665 15.92 -12.07 4.09
CA LEU A 665 14.69 -11.90 4.88
C LEU A 665 13.94 -13.23 5.10
N ILE A 666 13.85 -14.10 4.10
CA ILE A 666 13.17 -15.41 4.23
C ILE A 666 13.92 -16.39 5.15
N PRO A 667 15.27 -16.50 5.12
CA PRO A 667 16.02 -17.22 6.14
C PRO A 667 15.78 -16.70 7.57
N LEU A 668 15.73 -15.38 7.78
CA LEU A 668 15.40 -14.79 9.08
C LEU A 668 13.95 -15.03 9.52
N LEU A 669 12.99 -15.01 8.58
CA LEU A 669 11.60 -15.37 8.87
C LEU A 669 11.44 -16.84 9.24
N ASN A 670 12.05 -17.77 8.49
CA ASN A 670 11.99 -19.19 8.84
C ASN A 670 12.58 -19.45 10.23
N PHE A 671 13.68 -18.76 10.57
CA PHE A 671 14.28 -18.84 11.90
C PHE A 671 13.37 -18.32 13.02
N TYR A 672 12.64 -17.23 12.79
CA TYR A 672 11.61 -16.76 13.72
C TYR A 672 10.47 -17.78 13.85
N LEU A 673 9.94 -18.30 12.73
CA LEU A 673 8.86 -19.29 12.70
C LEU A 673 9.26 -20.62 13.38
N ASP A 674 10.51 -21.06 13.25
CA ASP A 674 11.05 -22.25 13.91
C ASP A 674 11.37 -22.02 15.41
N SER A 675 11.30 -20.76 15.88
CA SER A 675 11.49 -20.39 17.30
C SER A 675 10.19 -20.30 18.10
N VAL A 676 9.04 -20.31 17.42
CA VAL A 676 7.70 -20.22 18.03
C VAL A 676 6.91 -21.50 17.75
N GLU A 677 5.85 -21.75 18.53
CA GLU A 677 5.02 -22.94 18.36
C GLU A 677 3.96 -22.69 17.28
N ILE A 678 4.01 -23.49 16.21
CA ILE A 678 3.11 -23.44 15.06
C ILE A 678 2.70 -24.88 14.73
N ASP A 679 1.42 -25.09 14.45
CA ASP A 679 0.94 -26.36 13.93
C ASP A 679 1.47 -26.67 12.52
N ALA A 680 1.48 -27.96 12.16
CA ALA A 680 2.09 -28.42 10.92
C ALA A 680 1.37 -27.91 9.67
N GLU A 681 0.06 -27.72 9.73
CA GLU A 681 -0.75 -27.25 8.59
C GLU A 681 -0.44 -25.78 8.28
N THR A 682 -0.51 -24.89 9.29
CA THR A 682 -0.17 -23.49 9.14
C THR A 682 1.31 -23.30 8.80
N ARG A 683 2.26 -24.08 9.36
CA ARG A 683 3.68 -24.01 8.93
C ARG A 683 3.87 -24.46 7.47
N CYS A 684 3.14 -25.47 7.00
CA CYS A 684 3.12 -25.87 5.59
C CYS A 684 2.55 -24.77 4.68
N LYS A 685 1.43 -24.15 5.06
CA LYS A 685 0.81 -23.06 4.28
C LYS A 685 1.72 -21.83 4.20
N LEU A 686 2.36 -21.45 5.32
CA LEU A 686 3.39 -20.41 5.34
C LEU A 686 4.57 -20.73 4.41
N ASN A 687 5.02 -21.99 4.35
CA ASN A 687 6.11 -22.39 3.44
C ASN A 687 5.74 -22.25 1.96
N LEU A 688 4.47 -22.41 1.57
CA LEU A 688 4.02 -22.17 0.20
C LEU A 688 4.10 -20.68 -0.16
N TYR A 689 3.58 -19.80 0.71
CA TYR A 689 3.63 -18.35 0.50
C TYR A 689 5.08 -17.80 0.48
N LEU A 690 5.94 -18.25 1.41
CA LEU A 690 7.36 -17.87 1.41
C LEU A 690 8.08 -18.39 0.17
N ARG A 691 7.75 -19.61 -0.33
CA ARG A 691 8.34 -20.14 -1.57
C ARG A 691 7.95 -19.33 -2.80
N LEU A 692 6.70 -18.86 -2.90
CA LEU A 692 6.23 -18.01 -3.99
C LEU A 692 7.10 -16.73 -4.10
N ILE A 693 7.31 -16.07 -2.96
CA ILE A 693 8.12 -14.84 -2.85
C ILE A 693 9.61 -15.13 -3.11
N SER A 694 10.13 -16.26 -2.59
CA SER A 694 11.50 -16.72 -2.80
C SER A 694 11.81 -16.97 -4.29
N SER A 695 11.00 -17.78 -4.97
CA SER A 695 11.16 -18.07 -6.40
C SER A 695 10.91 -16.85 -7.29
N ARG A 696 10.08 -15.89 -6.86
CA ARG A 696 9.90 -14.62 -7.59
C ARG A 696 11.09 -13.67 -7.45
N ALA A 697 11.62 -13.49 -6.24
CA ALA A 697 12.82 -12.70 -6.00
C ALA A 697 14.03 -13.19 -6.83
N LYS A 698 14.14 -14.52 -6.96
CA LYS A 698 15.15 -15.22 -7.77
C LYS A 698 14.88 -15.19 -9.29
N GLY A 699 13.69 -14.76 -9.70
CA GLY A 699 13.28 -14.74 -11.11
C GLY A 699 13.01 -16.11 -11.74
N GLU A 700 12.74 -17.13 -10.91
CA GLU A 700 12.21 -18.44 -11.34
C GLU A 700 10.71 -18.35 -11.64
N LEU A 701 9.98 -17.64 -10.78
CA LEU A 701 8.58 -17.26 -10.98
C LEU A 701 8.55 -15.81 -11.51
N PRO A 702 7.90 -15.52 -12.65
CA PRO A 702 7.80 -14.15 -13.15
C PRO A 702 6.87 -13.28 -12.28
N THR A 703 7.00 -11.96 -12.43
CA THR A 703 6.01 -11.00 -11.92
C THR A 703 4.75 -10.99 -12.81
N ALA A 704 3.66 -10.43 -12.29
CA ALA A 704 2.44 -10.20 -13.07
C ALA A 704 2.72 -9.32 -14.31
N ALA A 705 3.55 -8.28 -14.18
CA ALA A 705 3.96 -7.44 -15.29
C ALA A 705 4.75 -8.20 -16.36
N GLN A 706 5.69 -9.07 -15.96
CA GLN A 706 6.44 -9.91 -16.91
C GLN A 706 5.53 -10.88 -17.66
N LEU A 707 4.50 -11.43 -17.01
CA LEU A 707 3.52 -12.31 -17.66
C LEU A 707 2.62 -11.56 -18.64
N ILE A 708 2.04 -10.43 -18.22
CA ILE A 708 1.19 -9.59 -19.07
C ILE A 708 1.98 -9.08 -20.29
N ARG A 709 3.22 -8.62 -20.08
CA ARG A 709 4.14 -8.18 -21.15
C ARG A 709 4.46 -9.31 -22.13
N ARG A 710 4.74 -10.53 -21.62
CA ARG A 710 5.01 -11.71 -22.47
C ARG A 710 3.76 -12.18 -23.23
N PHE A 711 2.58 -12.11 -22.61
CA PHE A 711 1.30 -12.38 -23.28
C PHE A 711 1.12 -11.46 -24.49
N VAL A 712 1.27 -10.14 -24.31
CA VAL A 712 1.13 -9.17 -25.41
C VAL A 712 2.12 -9.48 -26.53
N ILE A 713 3.41 -9.63 -26.22
CA ILE A 713 4.44 -9.85 -27.25
C ILE A 713 4.17 -11.16 -28.02
N GLY A 714 3.74 -12.21 -27.33
CA GLY A 714 3.39 -13.52 -27.90
C GLY A 714 2.04 -13.57 -28.63
N HIS A 715 1.21 -12.53 -28.57
CA HIS A 715 -0.11 -12.50 -29.19
C HIS A 715 -0.02 -12.34 -30.72
N ASN A 716 -0.87 -13.04 -31.49
CA ASN A 716 -0.85 -12.98 -32.97
C ASN A 716 -1.03 -11.53 -33.48
N ASP A 717 -2.05 -10.85 -32.96
CA ASP A 717 -2.44 -9.47 -33.32
C ASP A 717 -1.48 -8.37 -32.80
N TYR A 718 -0.36 -8.73 -32.16
CA TYR A 718 0.65 -7.75 -31.71
C TYR A 718 1.72 -7.55 -32.79
N HIS A 719 1.92 -6.32 -33.23
CA HIS A 719 2.73 -6.00 -34.41
C HIS A 719 4.17 -5.54 -34.09
N ASN A 720 4.67 -5.84 -32.89
CA ASN A 720 5.99 -5.41 -32.40
C ASN A 720 6.18 -3.87 -32.41
N ASP A 721 5.06 -3.13 -32.31
CA ASP A 721 4.94 -1.68 -32.36
C ASP A 721 4.60 -1.06 -30.99
N SER A 722 4.57 -1.89 -29.95
CA SER A 722 4.15 -1.57 -28.58
C SER A 722 2.67 -1.20 -28.39
N ARG A 723 1.80 -1.41 -29.38
CA ARG A 723 0.35 -1.20 -29.23
C ARG A 723 -0.36 -2.42 -28.67
N VAL A 724 -1.34 -2.18 -27.80
CA VAL A 724 -2.24 -3.18 -27.22
C VAL A 724 -3.65 -2.89 -27.72
N SER A 725 -4.09 -3.63 -28.74
CA SER A 725 -5.44 -3.51 -29.29
C SER A 725 -6.50 -4.04 -28.33
N SER A 726 -7.76 -3.61 -28.51
CA SER A 726 -8.91 -4.13 -27.73
C SER A 726 -9.05 -5.65 -27.80
N ARG A 727 -8.56 -6.27 -28.89
CA ARG A 727 -8.55 -7.72 -29.10
C ARG A 727 -7.51 -8.43 -28.24
N ILE A 728 -6.29 -7.87 -28.14
CA ILE A 728 -5.24 -8.35 -27.21
C ILE A 728 -5.73 -8.19 -25.77
N ALA A 729 -6.32 -7.03 -25.43
CA ALA A 729 -6.86 -6.77 -24.10
C ALA A 729 -8.00 -7.74 -23.73
N TYR A 730 -8.90 -8.04 -24.67
CA TYR A 730 -9.96 -9.04 -24.48
C TYR A 730 -9.40 -10.44 -24.19
N ASP A 731 -8.46 -10.95 -25.00
CA ASP A 731 -7.93 -12.31 -24.79
C ASP A 731 -7.08 -12.40 -23.52
N LEU A 732 -6.38 -11.32 -23.14
CA LEU A 732 -5.67 -11.21 -21.87
C LEU A 732 -6.64 -11.31 -20.70
N LEU A 733 -7.64 -10.41 -20.63
CA LEU A 733 -8.56 -10.36 -19.50
C LEU A 733 -9.48 -11.59 -19.46
N GLN A 734 -9.75 -12.25 -20.60
CA GLN A 734 -10.45 -13.54 -20.60
C GLN A 734 -9.61 -14.64 -19.93
N GLN A 735 -8.29 -14.71 -20.16
CA GLN A 735 -7.42 -15.66 -19.46
C GLN A 735 -7.19 -15.30 -17.99
N LEU A 736 -7.15 -14.02 -17.63
CA LEU A 736 -7.10 -13.59 -16.22
C LEU A 736 -8.40 -13.90 -15.48
N ASN A 737 -9.57 -13.78 -16.13
CA ASN A 737 -10.84 -14.21 -15.56
C ASN A 737 -10.86 -15.74 -15.33
N GLN A 738 -10.37 -16.53 -16.29
CA GLN A 738 -10.23 -17.98 -16.12
C GLN A 738 -9.30 -18.37 -14.95
N LEU A 739 -8.23 -17.61 -14.72
CA LEU A 739 -7.37 -17.80 -13.54
C LEU A 739 -8.09 -17.42 -12.24
N GLN A 740 -8.78 -16.27 -12.21
CA GLN A 740 -9.43 -15.73 -11.01
C GLN A 740 -10.77 -16.41 -10.66
N THR A 741 -11.23 -17.35 -11.50
CA THR A 741 -12.37 -18.24 -11.26
C THR A 741 -11.94 -19.72 -11.19
N ASP A 742 -10.66 -19.98 -10.92
CA ASP A 742 -10.02 -21.31 -10.78
C ASP A 742 -10.19 -22.27 -11.99
N GLN A 743 -10.63 -21.77 -13.16
CA GLN A 743 -10.77 -22.58 -14.39
C GLN A 743 -9.41 -23.00 -14.97
N ILE A 744 -8.36 -22.22 -14.70
CA ILE A 744 -6.96 -22.56 -14.97
C ILE A 744 -6.09 -22.20 -13.76
N THR A 745 -5.02 -22.96 -13.56
CA THR A 745 -3.96 -22.68 -12.59
C THR A 745 -2.98 -21.63 -13.11
N LEU A 746 -2.22 -21.00 -12.21
CA LEU A 746 -1.16 -20.06 -12.57
C LEU A 746 -0.07 -20.75 -13.41
N GLU A 747 0.28 -22.00 -13.11
CA GLU A 747 1.21 -22.82 -13.89
C GLU A 747 0.72 -23.06 -15.33
N GLN A 748 -0.58 -23.31 -15.51
CA GLN A 748 -1.20 -23.44 -16.84
C GLN A 748 -1.17 -22.10 -17.60
N LEU A 749 -1.47 -20.98 -16.94
CA LEU A 749 -1.38 -19.65 -17.57
C LEU A 749 0.07 -19.34 -17.99
N ILE A 750 1.05 -19.52 -17.10
CA ILE A 750 2.48 -19.33 -17.38
C ILE A 750 2.90 -20.20 -18.57
N LYS A 751 2.49 -21.47 -18.62
CA LYS A 751 2.77 -22.37 -19.73
C LYS A 751 2.15 -21.87 -21.04
N ASN A 752 0.85 -21.56 -21.05
CA ASN A 752 0.14 -21.09 -22.24
C ASN A 752 0.75 -19.81 -22.82
N ILE A 753 1.17 -18.88 -21.95
CA ILE A 753 1.87 -17.65 -22.36
C ILE A 753 3.24 -17.98 -22.98
N ASN A 754 4.03 -18.85 -22.34
CA ASN A 754 5.35 -19.24 -22.84
C ASN A 754 5.26 -20.02 -24.16
N ASP A 755 4.31 -20.95 -24.31
CA ASP A 755 4.14 -21.75 -25.53
C ASP A 755 3.77 -20.86 -26.73
N ASN A 756 2.86 -19.89 -26.55
CA ASN A 756 2.51 -18.91 -27.59
C ASN A 756 3.68 -17.96 -27.91
N PHE A 757 4.35 -17.42 -26.89
CA PHE A 757 5.51 -16.54 -27.07
C PHE A 757 6.65 -17.25 -27.81
N ASN A 758 6.97 -18.48 -27.44
CA ASN A 758 8.00 -19.28 -28.12
C ASN A 758 7.60 -19.58 -29.57
N LYS A 759 6.34 -19.93 -29.82
CA LYS A 759 5.81 -20.21 -31.17
C LYS A 759 5.84 -19.00 -32.10
N LYS A 760 5.70 -17.77 -31.59
CA LYS A 760 5.76 -16.54 -32.39
C LYS A 760 7.19 -16.04 -32.66
N ASN A 761 8.15 -16.44 -31.82
CA ASN A 761 9.58 -16.10 -31.98
C ASN A 761 10.38 -17.21 -32.70
N GLN A 762 9.69 -18.13 -33.39
CA GLN A 762 10.25 -19.21 -34.23
C GLN A 762 9.87 -18.99 -35.70
#